data_AF-A0A2H4SUJ7-F1
#
_entry.id   AF-A0A2H4SUJ7-F1
#
_cell.length_a   1.000
_cell.length_b   1.000
_cell.length_c   1.000
_cell.angle_alpha   90.00
_cell.angle_beta   90.00
_cell.angle_gamma   90.00
#
_symmetry.space_group_name_H-M   'P 1'
#
loop_
_entity.id
_entity.type
_entity.pdbx_description
1 polymer ?
#
loop_
_entity_poly.entity_id
_entity_poly.type
_entity_poly.pdbx_seq_one_letter_code
_entity_poly.pdbx_strand_id
1 'polypeptide(L)'
;MAMHSASVVPSFYSFFFKNLDPLIALWGVYLNFVDPDAAVKASAPASAYDPRQVFLFHQAGGLALAVAVVSAILPRYSQDLGVWRIVQFALLLSDVAGLSGIYHSLANQGRLGPAAWTSDDKGLAGRDDTGVRSLDGKQWKLTNEHGNITVPAAFPSHVHLDLLAAGVIGKARPRLRGFNDVNLRWVANQNWTYISEPLTNLTHEESLQTWLVFDGLDTFATVKFCDEIIGSTNNQFRQWIFDITSDLAGCNKGEPILSINFGSAPHIANAKNASEPQPWSQDLVAAWTFEVPNRNFVRKQQSDFGWDWSPAFTPAGPWKSGRIVQIRNEEYVHAVNTVIDVYRRGQANNFAPDQNKPWVVNASIDYIGNLPNDAYIDATIGSASNDSSVIFRGRLLNIERSQDTISGSIEIDSSTPKLWWPNGMGDQCLYTIQLEVRSKNSSAALVTSTRRFGFRTILLSTGATSADEIADGKQPGNDWHFEMNGHQFYVKGASIVPPDVFWPRTDIKQMSDMFDAIQHQNFNMLRVWSSGSYLPDFIYDIADERGILLWSEFQFGDALYPDDEQFIDNVRREATENVRRVNHHPSLACWAGGNEIENVVLPISGIADKDNFLLYVGQYEHLYIDTLFRVVAANTRSISYTPSSGNNGWTRIDMSLPVPMVQVYENKTKDYIYGDTEHYNYSAVSAFDESSYPVGRFAAEFGFHSMPSLETWRSAIDEEDLHFNSAVIVSRNHHYPPGGLVADVSKSLKGMAEMTAAVQLYYPLPNRTDPVANFSAWCHATQLFQAEFYQSQIQFYRRGSGGKERQRGTLFWQLNDVWQAPTWAALEYGGRWKVLPYYIRRGYQNVVVSTSWDSASKKLQVWVASDLWHAVAGKVTMTWIDLQGRPLKGNLGFPKTLNFTVDAISSTKVYHATLRGCGFGDLGNALLLLSVEAHGTLPNAHLVRNFTHEVSFLPVSPKGANITDPGLHLTYDGATSKFTVEATKSVSLYTWLTHPADMVGFFDDNAFVLLPGQKREIGFTLQQDQTNGSWVHNVTVNSLWDLNHE
;
A
#
# COMPACT_ATOMS: atom_id res chain seq x y z
N MET A 1 -53.03 51.25 -40.72
CA MET A 1 -51.67 50.99 -40.18
C MET A 1 -51.85 50.33 -38.83
N ALA A 2 -51.23 49.16 -38.65
CA ALA A 2 -51.54 48.21 -37.59
C ALA A 2 -51.23 48.74 -36.18
N MET A 3 -52.17 48.55 -35.26
CA MET A 3 -51.97 48.70 -33.81
C MET A 3 -51.03 47.58 -33.34
N HIS A 4 -49.83 47.93 -32.90
CA HIS A 4 -48.95 47.01 -32.17
C HIS A 4 -49.60 46.68 -30.82
N SER A 5 -49.85 45.40 -30.55
CA SER A 5 -50.21 44.93 -29.21
C SER A 5 -49.04 45.22 -28.28
N ALA A 6 -49.32 45.88 -27.15
CA ALA A 6 -48.35 46.00 -26.07
C ALA A 6 -48.09 44.58 -25.54
N SER A 7 -46.94 44.00 -25.86
CA SER A 7 -46.48 42.77 -25.25
C SER A 7 -46.28 43.05 -23.76
N VAL A 8 -46.86 42.23 -22.90
CA VAL A 8 -46.75 42.35 -21.44
C VAL A 8 -45.72 41.31 -20.99
N VAL A 9 -44.77 41.71 -20.11
CA VAL A 9 -43.81 40.78 -19.51
C VAL A 9 -44.59 39.72 -18.72
N PRO A 10 -44.36 38.41 -18.96
CA PRO A 10 -45.11 37.37 -18.26
C PRO A 10 -44.95 37.47 -16.74
N SER A 11 -46.01 37.13 -16.00
CA SER A 11 -46.10 37.30 -14.54
C SER A 11 -44.99 36.57 -13.78
N PHE A 12 -44.63 35.36 -14.20
CA PHE A 12 -43.51 34.60 -13.61
C PHE A 12 -42.18 35.35 -13.71
N TYR A 13 -41.82 35.82 -14.91
CA TYR A 13 -40.58 36.57 -15.13
C TYR A 13 -40.58 37.89 -14.37
N SER A 14 -41.74 38.57 -14.33
CA SER A 14 -41.88 39.78 -13.51
C SER A 14 -41.68 39.48 -12.02
N PHE A 15 -42.16 38.35 -11.51
CA PHE A 15 -41.99 37.98 -10.10
C PHE A 15 -40.54 37.58 -9.79
N PHE A 16 -39.96 36.68 -10.59
CA PHE A 16 -38.61 36.14 -10.39
C PHE A 16 -37.57 37.27 -10.39
N PHE A 17 -37.52 38.08 -11.46
CA PHE A 17 -36.48 39.09 -11.61
C PHE A 17 -36.67 40.30 -10.70
N LYS A 18 -37.90 40.63 -10.30
CA LYS A 18 -38.11 41.71 -9.33
C LYS A 18 -37.80 41.27 -7.91
N ASN A 19 -38.11 40.03 -7.53
CA ASN A 19 -38.13 39.64 -6.12
C ASN A 19 -37.09 38.58 -5.76
N LEU A 20 -36.92 37.54 -6.58
CA LEU A 20 -36.06 36.40 -6.23
C LEU A 20 -34.61 36.62 -6.67
N ASP A 21 -34.42 37.10 -7.90
CA ASP A 21 -33.08 37.33 -8.48
C ASP A 21 -32.20 38.28 -7.65
N PRO A 22 -32.71 39.40 -7.10
CA PRO A 22 -31.92 40.26 -6.22
C PRO A 22 -31.51 39.57 -4.91
N LEU A 23 -32.34 38.66 -4.38
CA LEU A 23 -32.03 37.92 -3.16
C LEU A 23 -30.95 36.86 -3.41
N ILE A 24 -31.01 36.17 -4.55
CA ILE A 24 -29.97 35.23 -5.00
C ILE A 24 -28.63 35.96 -5.16
N ALA A 25 -28.65 37.12 -5.81
CA ALA A 25 -27.46 37.93 -5.99
C ALA A 25 -26.88 38.43 -4.65
N LEU A 26 -27.73 38.88 -3.70
CA LEU A 26 -27.30 39.26 -2.35
C LEU A 26 -26.73 38.08 -1.54
N TRP A 27 -27.24 36.87 -1.76
CA TRP A 27 -26.62 35.68 -1.18
C TRP A 27 -25.22 35.44 -1.75
N GLY A 28 -25.05 35.63 -3.06
CA GLY A 28 -23.73 35.63 -3.71
C GLY A 28 -22.77 36.68 -3.14
N VAL A 29 -23.27 37.88 -2.80
CA VAL A 29 -22.50 38.92 -2.10
C VAL A 29 -22.02 38.43 -0.73
N TYR A 30 -22.91 37.83 0.07
CA TYR A 30 -22.57 37.28 1.38
C TYR A 30 -21.50 36.19 1.28
N LEU A 31 -21.71 35.19 0.43
CA LEU A 31 -20.76 34.10 0.24
C LEU A 31 -19.37 34.61 -0.18
N ASN A 32 -19.31 35.57 -1.10
CA ASN A 32 -18.02 36.01 -1.62
C ASN A 32 -17.27 37.01 -0.72
N PHE A 33 -17.96 37.83 0.07
CA PHE A 33 -17.31 38.79 0.98
C PHE A 33 -17.14 38.28 2.41
N VAL A 34 -18.02 37.40 2.89
CA VAL A 34 -18.11 37.02 4.30
C VAL A 34 -17.71 35.58 4.53
N ASP A 35 -18.11 34.66 3.63
CA ASP A 35 -17.86 33.22 3.78
C ASP A 35 -17.33 32.57 2.49
N PRO A 36 -16.10 32.94 2.06
CA PRO A 36 -15.53 32.45 0.80
C PRO A 36 -15.22 30.95 0.85
N ASP A 37 -15.07 30.36 2.03
CA ASP A 37 -14.94 28.91 2.18
C ASP A 37 -16.23 28.19 1.81
N ALA A 38 -17.39 28.66 2.29
CA ALA A 38 -18.68 28.16 1.83
C ALA A 38 -18.89 28.42 0.33
N ALA A 39 -18.43 29.55 -0.22
CA ALA A 39 -18.52 29.84 -1.66
C ALA A 39 -17.76 28.81 -2.51
N VAL A 40 -16.54 28.46 -2.09
CA VAL A 40 -15.72 27.43 -2.75
C VAL A 40 -16.38 26.07 -2.63
N LYS A 41 -16.77 25.66 -1.42
CA LYS A 41 -17.38 24.35 -1.18
C LYS A 41 -18.72 24.17 -1.92
N ALA A 42 -19.53 25.22 -2.00
CA ALA A 42 -20.79 25.19 -2.74
C ALA A 42 -20.58 25.02 -4.26
N SER A 43 -19.46 25.53 -4.79
CA SER A 43 -19.15 25.50 -6.22
C SER A 43 -18.27 24.30 -6.62
N ALA A 44 -17.47 23.80 -5.68
CA ALA A 44 -16.46 22.78 -5.84
C ALA A 44 -16.19 22.08 -4.48
N PRO A 45 -17.02 21.10 -4.08
CA PRO A 45 -17.03 20.54 -2.71
C PRO A 45 -15.70 19.95 -2.21
N ALA A 46 -14.80 19.52 -3.11
CA ALA A 46 -13.48 18.99 -2.77
C ALA A 46 -12.35 20.03 -2.78
N SER A 47 -12.68 21.30 -3.03
CA SER A 47 -11.71 22.40 -3.04
C SER A 47 -11.71 23.14 -1.70
N ALA A 48 -10.54 23.55 -1.25
CA ALA A 48 -10.38 24.43 -0.09
C ALA A 48 -10.19 25.88 -0.54
N TYR A 49 -10.71 26.82 0.22
CA TYR A 49 -10.44 28.23 -0.01
C TYR A 49 -8.95 28.55 0.21
N ASP A 50 -8.28 29.10 -0.82
CA ASP A 50 -6.93 29.66 -0.70
C ASP A 50 -7.02 31.15 -0.34
N PRO A 51 -6.62 31.57 0.88
CA PRO A 51 -6.66 32.97 1.30
C PRO A 51 -5.86 33.92 0.40
N ARG A 52 -4.88 33.41 -0.36
CA ARG A 52 -4.09 34.21 -1.31
C ARG A 52 -4.92 34.67 -2.53
N GLN A 53 -6.10 34.08 -2.74
CA GLN A 53 -6.99 34.38 -3.85
C GLN A 53 -8.18 35.27 -3.47
N VAL A 54 -8.20 35.82 -2.25
CA VAL A 54 -9.30 36.65 -1.70
C VAL A 54 -9.77 37.77 -2.65
N PHE A 55 -8.86 38.34 -3.46
CA PHE A 55 -9.21 39.40 -4.39
C PHE A 55 -10.22 38.94 -5.47
N LEU A 56 -10.15 37.68 -5.91
CA LEU A 56 -11.07 37.11 -6.90
C LEU A 56 -12.48 36.98 -6.32
N PHE A 57 -12.58 36.54 -5.07
CA PHE A 57 -13.86 36.47 -4.36
C PHE A 57 -14.44 37.86 -4.17
N HIS A 58 -13.63 38.86 -3.79
CA HIS A 58 -14.11 40.23 -3.69
C HIS A 58 -14.58 40.81 -5.04
N GLN A 59 -13.93 40.43 -6.15
CA GLN A 59 -14.35 40.82 -7.49
C GLN A 59 -15.69 40.16 -7.87
N ALA A 60 -15.87 38.87 -7.58
CA ALA A 60 -17.12 38.14 -7.79
C ALA A 60 -18.26 38.67 -6.90
N GLY A 61 -17.98 38.98 -5.63
CA GLY A 61 -18.92 39.62 -4.71
C GLY A 61 -19.33 41.02 -5.17
N GLY A 62 -18.40 41.80 -5.72
CA GLY A 62 -18.70 43.11 -6.33
C GLY A 62 -19.60 43.00 -7.55
N LEU A 63 -19.38 42.00 -8.42
CA LEU A 63 -20.25 41.72 -9.55
C LEU A 63 -21.65 41.28 -9.11
N ALA A 64 -21.75 40.39 -8.13
CA ALA A 64 -23.02 39.96 -7.54
C ALA A 64 -23.80 41.14 -6.94
N LEU A 65 -23.11 42.09 -6.30
CA LEU A 65 -23.73 43.31 -5.77
C LEU A 65 -24.27 44.20 -6.89
N ALA A 66 -23.53 44.36 -7.98
CA ALA A 66 -23.99 45.12 -9.14
C ALA A 66 -25.24 44.47 -9.77
N VAL A 67 -25.25 43.14 -9.91
CA VAL A 67 -26.41 42.36 -10.37
C VAL A 67 -27.61 42.55 -9.44
N ALA A 68 -27.42 42.46 -8.13
CA ALA A 68 -28.49 42.66 -7.14
C ALA A 68 -29.17 44.02 -7.31
N VAL A 69 -28.38 45.08 -7.49
CA VAL A 69 -28.88 46.45 -7.67
C VAL A 69 -29.60 46.61 -9.01
N VAL A 70 -29.02 46.10 -10.09
CA VAL A 70 -29.60 46.16 -11.45
C VAL A 70 -30.93 45.43 -11.51
N SER A 71 -30.99 44.18 -11.00
CA SER A 71 -32.20 43.36 -10.97
C SER A 71 -33.25 43.91 -9.99
N ALA A 72 -32.85 44.55 -8.89
CA ALA A 72 -33.79 45.17 -7.97
C ALA A 72 -34.40 46.46 -8.54
N ILE A 73 -33.65 47.25 -9.31
CA ILE A 73 -34.10 48.60 -9.67
C ILE A 73 -34.68 48.61 -11.09
N LEU A 74 -33.92 48.25 -12.12
CA LEU A 74 -34.30 48.47 -13.51
C LEU A 74 -35.64 47.80 -13.91
N PRO A 75 -35.92 46.53 -13.52
CA PRO A 75 -37.21 45.89 -13.75
C PRO A 75 -38.43 46.62 -13.15
N ARG A 76 -38.23 47.48 -12.15
CA ARG A 76 -39.31 48.24 -11.49
C ARG A 76 -39.62 49.56 -12.18
N TYR A 77 -38.68 50.12 -12.94
CA TYR A 77 -38.80 51.43 -13.59
C TYR A 77 -38.98 51.37 -15.11
N SER A 78 -38.83 50.20 -15.73
CA SER A 78 -39.09 49.99 -17.15
C SER A 78 -40.10 48.87 -17.41
N GLN A 79 -41.11 49.17 -18.22
CA GLN A 79 -42.05 48.20 -18.80
C GLN A 79 -41.70 47.88 -20.27
N ASP A 80 -40.61 48.46 -20.78
CA ASP A 80 -40.11 48.23 -22.14
C ASP A 80 -39.47 46.84 -22.22
N LEU A 81 -40.02 45.97 -23.08
CA LEU A 81 -39.50 44.61 -23.25
C LEU A 81 -38.08 44.56 -23.83
N GLY A 82 -37.66 45.55 -24.60
CA GLY A 82 -36.29 45.67 -25.08
C GLY A 82 -35.32 45.84 -23.91
N VAL A 83 -35.65 46.69 -22.95
CA VAL A 83 -34.85 46.88 -21.73
C VAL A 83 -34.78 45.60 -20.91
N TRP A 84 -35.91 44.90 -20.71
CA TRP A 84 -35.94 43.61 -20.01
C TRP A 84 -35.09 42.54 -20.70
N ARG A 85 -35.17 42.45 -22.03
CA ARG A 85 -34.36 41.50 -22.81
C ARG A 85 -32.87 41.80 -22.70
N ILE A 86 -32.48 43.07 -22.73
CA ILE A 86 -31.08 43.47 -22.59
C ILE A 86 -30.54 43.11 -21.20
N VAL A 87 -31.29 43.43 -20.14
CA VAL A 87 -30.88 43.09 -18.76
C VAL A 87 -30.79 41.58 -18.59
N GLN A 88 -31.80 40.82 -19.02
CA GLN A 88 -31.78 39.35 -18.92
C GLN A 88 -30.65 38.72 -19.74
N PHE A 89 -30.36 39.25 -20.93
CA PHE A 89 -29.24 38.77 -21.73
C PHE A 89 -27.89 39.04 -21.05
N ALA A 90 -27.74 40.21 -20.42
CA ALA A 90 -26.52 40.53 -19.66
C ALA A 90 -26.34 39.62 -18.43
N LEU A 91 -27.42 39.33 -17.70
CA LEU A 91 -27.39 38.38 -16.57
C LEU A 91 -27.05 36.97 -17.04
N LEU A 92 -27.65 36.52 -18.14
CA LEU A 92 -27.37 35.21 -18.72
C LEU A 92 -25.88 35.04 -19.10
N LEU A 93 -25.22 36.09 -19.61
CA LEU A 93 -23.79 36.04 -19.90
C LEU A 93 -22.95 35.85 -18.63
N SER A 94 -23.34 36.49 -17.52
CA SER A 94 -22.70 36.31 -16.22
C SER A 94 -22.91 34.88 -15.70
N ASP A 95 -24.13 34.35 -15.80
CA ASP A 95 -24.46 33.00 -15.35
C ASP A 95 -23.70 31.94 -16.15
N VAL A 96 -23.59 32.11 -17.47
CA VAL A 96 -22.81 31.21 -18.33
C VAL A 96 -21.33 31.21 -17.94
N ALA A 97 -20.75 32.37 -17.62
CA ALA A 97 -19.36 32.44 -17.16
C ALA A 97 -19.17 31.74 -15.80
N GLY A 98 -20.08 31.96 -14.85
CA GLY A 98 -20.06 31.28 -13.55
C GLY A 98 -20.22 29.76 -13.67
N LEU A 99 -21.22 29.31 -14.41
CA LEU A 99 -21.49 27.88 -14.66
C LEU A 99 -20.35 27.21 -15.43
N SER A 100 -19.70 27.92 -16.36
CA SER A 100 -18.51 27.42 -17.07
C SER A 100 -17.34 27.19 -16.11
N GLY A 101 -17.11 28.11 -15.16
CA GLY A 101 -16.09 27.96 -14.12
C GLY A 101 -16.36 26.76 -13.20
N ILE A 102 -17.61 26.60 -12.75
CA ILE A 102 -18.06 25.42 -11.98
C ILE A 102 -17.84 24.15 -12.80
N TYR A 103 -18.28 24.13 -14.06
CA TYR A 103 -18.12 22.98 -14.95
C TYR A 103 -16.64 22.58 -15.11
N HIS A 104 -15.74 23.53 -15.37
CA HIS A 104 -14.30 23.22 -15.51
C HIS A 104 -13.68 22.77 -14.19
N SER A 105 -14.10 23.35 -13.07
CA SER A 105 -13.67 22.91 -11.74
C SER A 105 -14.08 21.47 -11.47
N LEU A 106 -15.35 21.13 -11.74
CA LEU A 106 -15.87 19.76 -11.61
C LEU A 106 -15.22 18.81 -12.64
N ALA A 107 -14.92 19.27 -13.86
CA ALA A 107 -14.23 18.49 -14.89
C ALA A 107 -12.82 18.10 -14.46
N ASN A 108 -12.06 19.06 -13.94
CA ASN A 108 -10.69 18.83 -13.47
C ASN A 108 -10.65 17.92 -12.24
N GLN A 109 -11.74 17.87 -11.47
CA GLN A 109 -11.92 16.92 -10.37
C GLN A 109 -12.45 15.55 -10.84
N GLY A 110 -12.71 15.35 -12.13
CA GLY A 110 -13.30 14.11 -12.66
C GLY A 110 -14.78 13.91 -12.33
N ARG A 111 -15.50 14.95 -11.89
CA ARG A 111 -16.84 14.88 -11.28
C ARG A 111 -18.02 15.21 -12.20
N LEU A 112 -17.77 15.34 -13.51
CA LEU A 112 -18.84 15.56 -14.50
C LEU A 112 -19.65 14.29 -14.81
N GLY A 113 -19.14 13.11 -14.45
CA GLY A 113 -19.83 11.83 -14.65
C GLY A 113 -20.72 11.46 -13.45
N PRO A 114 -21.94 10.91 -13.66
CA PRO A 114 -22.80 10.41 -12.58
C PRO A 114 -22.16 9.30 -11.71
N ALA A 115 -21.12 8.64 -12.25
CA ALA A 115 -20.33 7.62 -11.58
C ALA A 115 -19.28 8.18 -10.61
N ALA A 116 -18.89 9.45 -10.75
CA ALA A 116 -17.93 10.12 -9.88
C ALA A 116 -18.60 10.81 -8.68
N TRP A 117 -19.92 10.66 -8.56
CA TRP A 117 -20.69 11.17 -7.42
C TRP A 117 -20.59 10.13 -6.31
N THR A 118 -19.93 10.50 -5.21
CA THR A 118 -19.95 9.72 -3.97
C THR A 118 -21.39 9.64 -3.43
N SER A 119 -21.62 8.76 -2.44
CA SER A 119 -22.89 8.77 -1.69
C SER A 119 -23.23 10.16 -1.13
N ASP A 120 -22.20 10.92 -0.77
CA ASP A 120 -22.33 12.28 -0.22
C ASP A 120 -22.75 13.29 -1.30
N ASP A 121 -22.32 13.09 -2.54
CA ASP A 121 -22.68 13.95 -3.68
C ASP A 121 -24.10 13.73 -4.19
N LYS A 122 -24.60 12.49 -4.06
CA LYS A 122 -26.00 12.16 -4.33
C LYS A 122 -26.94 12.70 -3.25
N GLY A 123 -26.42 13.03 -2.07
CA GLY A 123 -27.16 13.59 -0.94
C GLY A 123 -27.49 15.09 -1.05
N LEU A 124 -26.84 15.86 -1.92
CA LEU A 124 -27.07 17.30 -2.04
C LEU A 124 -28.06 17.71 -3.15
N ALA A 125 -28.53 16.76 -3.96
CA ALA A 125 -29.47 17.03 -5.06
C ALA A 125 -30.66 16.03 -5.10
N GLY A 126 -31.29 15.78 -3.95
CA GLY A 126 -32.60 15.14 -3.91
C GLY A 126 -32.87 14.29 -2.66
N ARG A 127 -33.62 14.86 -1.71
CA ARG A 127 -34.20 14.23 -0.50
C ARG A 127 -33.21 13.49 0.43
N ASP A 128 -33.12 14.02 1.64
CA ASP A 128 -32.53 13.44 2.86
C ASP A 128 -33.30 12.16 3.33
N ASP A 129 -33.52 11.17 2.45
CA ASP A 129 -34.41 10.01 2.68
C ASP A 129 -33.67 8.68 2.94
N THR A 130 -32.33 8.64 3.02
CA THR A 130 -31.58 7.36 3.21
C THR A 130 -31.46 6.93 4.67
N GLY A 131 -31.78 7.80 5.63
CA GLY A 131 -31.69 7.50 7.07
C GLY A 131 -30.26 7.28 7.61
N VAL A 132 -29.21 7.47 6.79
CA VAL A 132 -27.80 7.29 7.19
C VAL A 132 -27.21 8.62 7.64
N ARG A 133 -26.55 8.64 8.80
CA ARG A 133 -25.87 9.81 9.37
C ARG A 133 -24.43 9.45 9.74
N SER A 134 -23.47 10.12 9.13
CA SER A 134 -22.05 9.87 9.41
C SER A 134 -21.63 10.44 10.78
N LEU A 135 -20.79 9.68 11.49
CA LEU A 135 -20.06 10.12 12.68
C LEU A 135 -18.73 10.79 12.34
N ASP A 136 -18.29 10.67 11.08
CA ASP A 136 -17.02 11.18 10.60
C ASP A 136 -17.03 12.72 10.50
N GLY A 137 -15.91 13.34 10.83
CA GLY A 137 -15.74 14.80 10.78
C GLY A 137 -16.60 15.58 11.79
N LYS A 138 -17.39 14.91 12.63
CA LYS A 138 -18.12 15.51 13.74
C LYS A 138 -17.14 15.90 14.86
N GLN A 139 -17.55 16.84 15.70
CA GLN A 139 -16.78 17.21 16.89
C GLN A 139 -16.97 16.14 17.98
N TRP A 140 -15.85 15.65 18.50
CA TRP A 140 -15.81 14.73 19.63
C TRP A 140 -14.96 15.31 20.75
N LYS A 141 -15.16 14.80 21.96
CA LYS A 141 -14.34 15.08 23.13
C LYS A 141 -13.63 13.81 23.56
N LEU A 142 -12.33 13.89 23.82
CA LEU A 142 -11.53 12.81 24.35
C LEU A 142 -11.20 13.08 25.82
N THR A 143 -11.45 12.09 26.69
CA THR A 143 -11.09 12.14 28.11
C THR A 143 -10.29 10.92 28.52
N ASN A 144 -9.28 11.11 29.36
CA ASN A 144 -8.52 9.99 29.92
C ASN A 144 -9.23 9.33 31.12
N GLU A 145 -8.70 8.21 31.58
CA GLU A 145 -9.23 7.40 32.68
C GLU A 145 -9.48 8.19 33.98
N HIS A 146 -8.61 9.15 34.29
CA HIS A 146 -8.70 9.93 35.53
C HIS A 146 -9.47 11.25 35.38
N GLY A 147 -9.97 11.57 34.17
CA GLY A 147 -10.70 12.81 33.87
C GLY A 147 -9.89 14.10 34.00
N ASN A 148 -8.56 14.01 34.14
CA ASN A 148 -7.67 15.17 34.29
C ASN A 148 -7.11 15.67 32.94
N ILE A 149 -7.31 14.93 31.86
CA ILE A 149 -7.04 15.35 30.48
C ILE A 149 -8.37 15.32 29.73
N THR A 150 -8.72 16.45 29.11
CA THR A 150 -9.88 16.57 28.23
C THR A 150 -9.49 17.43 27.04
N VAL A 151 -9.62 16.89 25.83
CA VAL A 151 -9.23 17.59 24.59
C VAL A 151 -10.28 17.38 23.49
N PRO A 152 -10.35 18.27 22.48
CA PRO A 152 -11.07 17.97 21.25
C PRO A 152 -10.52 16.73 20.57
N ALA A 153 -11.39 15.99 19.91
CA ALA A 153 -11.08 14.72 19.27
C ALA A 153 -11.72 14.64 17.88
N ALA A 154 -11.07 13.91 16.99
CA ALA A 154 -11.59 13.62 15.66
C ALA A 154 -12.19 12.21 15.59
N PHE A 155 -13.01 11.99 14.57
CA PHE A 155 -13.50 10.67 14.18
C PHE A 155 -13.44 10.60 12.64
N PRO A 156 -12.78 9.61 12.04
CA PRO A 156 -11.89 8.60 12.65
C PRO A 156 -10.62 9.22 13.26
N SER A 157 -10.07 8.61 14.32
CA SER A 157 -8.82 9.05 14.96
C SER A 157 -8.19 7.99 15.88
N HIS A 158 -7.02 8.30 16.41
CA HIS A 158 -6.39 7.62 17.53
C HIS A 158 -6.08 8.64 18.63
N VAL A 159 -6.05 8.18 19.88
CA VAL A 159 -5.77 9.01 21.08
C VAL A 159 -4.50 9.86 20.90
N HIS A 160 -3.41 9.25 20.44
CA HIS A 160 -2.15 9.93 20.16
C HIS A 160 -2.32 11.08 19.15
N LEU A 161 -3.23 10.93 18.19
CA LEU A 161 -3.46 11.95 17.18
C LEU A 161 -4.15 13.18 17.76
N ASP A 162 -5.17 12.96 18.58
CA ASP A 162 -5.95 14.04 19.21
C ASP A 162 -5.16 14.76 20.30
N LEU A 163 -4.38 14.02 21.11
CA LEU A 163 -3.47 14.62 22.09
C LEU A 163 -2.41 15.50 21.41
N LEU A 164 -1.93 15.11 20.22
CA LEU A 164 -1.03 15.97 19.45
C LEU A 164 -1.75 17.21 18.94
N ALA A 165 -2.93 17.04 18.33
CA ALA A 165 -3.70 18.16 17.79
C ALA A 165 -4.03 19.21 18.87
N ALA A 166 -4.26 18.77 20.11
CA ALA A 166 -4.47 19.63 21.27
C ALA A 166 -3.18 20.18 21.92
N GLY A 167 -2.01 19.75 21.45
CA GLY A 167 -0.70 20.17 21.95
C GLY A 167 -0.34 19.59 23.33
N VAL A 168 -0.99 18.50 23.77
CA VAL A 168 -0.70 17.83 25.05
C VAL A 168 0.60 17.05 24.98
N ILE A 169 0.82 16.31 23.88
CA ILE A 169 2.06 15.54 23.65
C ILE A 169 3.04 16.27 22.70
N GLY A 170 2.90 17.59 22.58
CA GLY A 170 3.85 18.47 21.88
C GLY A 170 3.19 19.67 21.20
N LYS A 171 3.40 20.89 21.70
CA LYS A 171 2.99 22.14 21.04
C LYS A 171 3.93 22.58 19.89
N ALA A 172 5.06 21.90 19.65
CA ALA A 172 6.09 22.41 18.76
C ALA A 172 6.78 21.41 17.79
N ARG A 173 6.62 20.08 17.88
CA ARG A 173 7.45 19.12 17.11
C ARG A 173 6.74 17.75 16.85
N PRO A 174 6.99 17.03 15.73
CA PRO A 174 6.21 15.86 15.29
C PRO A 174 6.28 14.62 16.22
N ARG A 175 5.22 13.79 16.19
CA ARG A 175 4.91 12.65 17.10
C ARG A 175 6.08 11.68 17.36
N LEU A 176 6.85 11.40 16.31
CA LEU A 176 7.88 10.36 16.26
C LEU A 176 9.28 10.85 16.68
N ARG A 177 9.38 12.02 17.34
CA ARG A 177 10.67 12.64 17.70
C ARG A 177 11.32 11.98 18.93
N GLY A 178 12.63 11.84 18.91
CA GLY A 178 13.42 11.47 20.09
C GLY A 178 13.06 10.08 20.62
N PHE A 179 12.94 9.99 21.94
CA PHE A 179 12.57 8.79 22.71
C PHE A 179 11.06 8.69 22.98
N ASN A 180 10.21 9.20 22.08
CA ASN A 180 8.76 9.25 22.32
C ASN A 180 8.08 7.88 22.30
N ASP A 181 8.67 6.88 21.66
CA ASP A 181 8.30 5.47 21.80
C ASP A 181 8.31 5.01 23.27
N VAL A 182 9.23 5.54 24.09
CA VAL A 182 9.29 5.29 25.53
C VAL A 182 8.50 6.33 26.33
N ASN A 183 8.71 7.63 26.05
CA ASN A 183 8.14 8.72 26.83
C ASN A 183 6.62 8.80 26.77
N LEU A 184 5.98 8.25 25.73
CA LEU A 184 4.53 8.28 25.54
C LEU A 184 3.82 6.99 25.98
N ARG A 185 4.51 6.02 26.57
CA ARG A 185 3.89 4.77 27.07
C ARG A 185 2.74 4.98 28.06
N TRP A 186 2.72 6.12 28.76
CA TRP A 186 1.61 6.50 29.65
C TRP A 186 0.28 6.65 28.90
N VAL A 187 0.29 6.95 27.59
CA VAL A 187 -0.92 7.04 26.77
C VAL A 187 -1.54 5.65 26.60
N ALA A 188 -0.72 4.64 26.28
CA ALA A 188 -1.16 3.27 26.10
C ALA A 188 -1.56 2.54 27.38
N ASN A 189 -1.00 2.94 28.53
CA ASN A 189 -1.19 2.28 29.82
C ASN A 189 -2.39 2.82 30.63
N GLN A 190 -3.38 3.41 29.97
CA GLN A 190 -4.63 3.84 30.60
C GLN A 190 -5.79 3.79 29.60
N ASN A 191 -7.00 3.93 30.11
CA ASN A 191 -8.20 4.01 29.28
C ASN A 191 -8.46 5.41 28.72
N TRP A 192 -9.14 5.47 27.58
CA TRP A 192 -9.49 6.71 26.90
C TRP A 192 -10.91 6.66 26.34
N THR A 193 -11.71 7.68 26.63
CA THR A 193 -13.11 7.75 26.22
C THR A 193 -13.34 8.85 25.20
N TYR A 194 -13.84 8.48 24.02
CA TYR A 194 -14.39 9.40 23.02
C TYR A 194 -15.86 9.64 23.34
N ILE A 195 -16.29 10.90 23.39
CA ILE A 195 -17.65 11.32 23.71
C ILE A 195 -18.13 12.25 22.61
N SER A 196 -19.25 11.91 21.97
CA SER A 196 -19.82 12.75 20.91
C SER A 196 -20.45 14.00 21.52
N GLU A 197 -20.56 15.06 20.72
CA GLU A 197 -21.62 16.04 20.95
C GLU A 197 -23.01 15.36 20.87
N PRO A 198 -24.07 15.97 21.42
CA PRO A 198 -25.40 15.41 21.31
C PRO A 198 -25.80 15.18 19.84
N LEU A 199 -26.26 13.97 19.54
CA LEU A 199 -26.59 13.53 18.20
C LEU A 199 -27.96 14.08 17.82
N THR A 200 -27.95 15.11 16.97
CA THR A 200 -29.17 15.80 16.52
C THR A 200 -29.82 15.12 15.32
N ASN A 201 -31.08 15.47 15.06
CA ASN A 201 -31.85 15.04 13.88
C ASN A 201 -32.10 13.53 13.75
N LEU A 202 -32.05 12.75 14.85
CA LEU A 202 -32.53 11.37 14.85
C LEU A 202 -34.06 11.35 14.90
N THR A 203 -34.68 10.49 14.08
CA THR A 203 -36.14 10.37 14.01
C THR A 203 -36.64 9.39 15.06
N HIS A 204 -37.60 9.81 15.89
CA HIS A 204 -38.22 9.00 16.94
C HIS A 204 -39.59 8.51 16.46
N GLU A 205 -39.59 7.44 15.66
CA GLU A 205 -40.81 6.76 15.21
C GLU A 205 -40.71 5.28 15.54
N GLU A 206 -41.80 4.68 16.07
CA GLU A 206 -41.84 3.25 16.42
C GLU A 206 -41.60 2.31 15.23
N SER A 207 -41.82 2.80 14.00
CA SER A 207 -41.63 2.02 12.77
C SER A 207 -40.18 2.00 12.22
N LEU A 208 -39.27 2.75 12.85
CA LEU A 208 -37.86 2.82 12.47
C LEU A 208 -37.00 1.90 13.32
N GLN A 209 -36.13 1.13 12.67
CA GLN A 209 -34.99 0.49 13.33
C GLN A 209 -33.78 1.41 13.26
N THR A 210 -33.09 1.61 14.36
CA THR A 210 -31.88 2.46 14.44
C THR A 210 -30.67 1.60 14.77
N TRP A 211 -29.65 1.69 13.94
CA TRP A 211 -28.43 0.90 14.06
C TRP A 211 -27.21 1.81 14.14
N LEU A 212 -26.22 1.38 14.91
CA LEU A 212 -24.90 1.97 14.96
C LEU A 212 -23.91 1.02 14.28
N VAL A 213 -23.20 1.52 13.27
CA VAL A 213 -22.27 0.75 12.45
C VAL A 213 -20.88 1.39 12.53
N PHE A 214 -19.89 0.61 12.97
CA PHE A 214 -18.48 0.99 12.99
C PHE A 214 -17.68 0.07 12.08
N ASP A 215 -16.97 0.63 11.10
CA ASP A 215 -16.13 -0.16 10.19
C ASP A 215 -14.82 -0.63 10.85
N GLY A 216 -14.51 -0.13 12.04
CA GLY A 216 -13.39 -0.60 12.85
C GLY A 216 -13.18 0.24 14.12
N LEU A 217 -13.03 -0.44 15.25
CA LEU A 217 -12.68 0.15 16.55
C LEU A 217 -11.41 -0.51 17.07
N ASP A 218 -10.41 0.28 17.46
CA ASP A 218 -9.11 -0.21 17.89
C ASP A 218 -8.92 -0.04 19.42
N THR A 219 -9.00 -1.08 20.24
CA THR A 219 -9.49 -2.45 19.92
C THR A 219 -10.52 -2.88 20.95
N PHE A 220 -10.16 -2.87 22.23
CA PHE A 220 -11.10 -3.18 23.30
C PHE A 220 -11.91 -1.93 23.63
N ALA A 221 -13.17 -1.88 23.23
CA ALA A 221 -14.02 -0.74 23.53
C ALA A 221 -15.31 -1.15 24.24
N THR A 222 -15.78 -0.33 25.17
CA THR A 222 -17.16 -0.35 25.69
C THR A 222 -17.93 0.79 25.06
N VAL A 223 -19.01 0.47 24.34
CA VAL A 223 -19.85 1.45 23.64
C VAL A 223 -21.08 1.73 24.50
N LYS A 224 -21.34 3.02 24.74
CA LYS A 224 -22.53 3.48 25.43
C LYS A 224 -23.33 4.46 24.58
N PHE A 225 -24.65 4.33 24.63
CA PHE A 225 -25.59 5.23 23.99
C PHE A 225 -26.62 5.68 25.02
N CYS A 226 -26.83 6.99 25.19
CA CYS A 226 -27.68 7.54 26.24
C CYS A 226 -27.32 7.05 27.65
N ASP A 227 -26.01 7.02 27.97
CA ASP A 227 -25.42 6.50 29.22
C ASP A 227 -25.57 4.99 29.49
N GLU A 228 -26.30 4.25 28.66
CA GLU A 228 -26.47 2.80 28.74
C GLU A 228 -25.45 2.04 27.89
N ILE A 229 -24.95 0.89 28.38
CA ILE A 229 -24.00 0.06 27.64
C ILE A 229 -24.75 -0.76 26.59
N ILE A 230 -24.42 -0.54 25.31
CA ILE A 230 -25.02 -1.28 24.18
C ILE A 230 -24.15 -2.43 23.69
N GLY A 231 -22.86 -2.43 24.02
CA GLY A 231 -21.97 -3.52 23.65
C GLY A 231 -20.49 -3.27 23.96
N SER A 232 -19.69 -4.30 23.72
CA SER A 232 -18.24 -4.25 23.79
C SER A 232 -17.59 -4.89 22.56
N THR A 233 -16.38 -4.45 22.26
CA THR A 233 -15.60 -4.89 21.09
C THR A 233 -14.23 -5.38 21.55
N ASN A 234 -13.62 -6.26 20.75
CA ASN A 234 -12.34 -6.92 21.07
C ASN A 234 -11.52 -7.31 19.83
N ASN A 235 -11.78 -6.65 18.70
CA ASN A 235 -11.11 -6.93 17.43
C ASN A 235 -11.04 -5.67 16.56
N GLN A 236 -9.81 -5.24 16.25
CA GLN A 236 -9.54 -4.08 15.40
C GLN A 236 -10.08 -4.26 13.98
N PHE A 237 -10.06 -5.50 13.51
CA PHE A 237 -10.21 -5.86 12.11
C PHE A 237 -11.64 -6.19 11.70
N ARG A 238 -12.60 -5.97 12.61
CA ARG A 238 -14.01 -6.28 12.41
C ARG A 238 -14.88 -5.04 12.28
N GLN A 239 -15.95 -5.18 11.51
CA GLN A 239 -17.08 -4.26 11.55
C GLN A 239 -17.98 -4.62 12.73
N TRP A 240 -18.42 -3.60 13.47
CA TRP A 240 -19.29 -3.75 14.64
C TRP A 240 -20.63 -3.07 14.39
N ILE A 241 -21.72 -3.82 14.56
CA ILE A 241 -23.08 -3.40 14.29
C ILE A 241 -23.92 -3.61 15.55
N PHE A 242 -24.57 -2.55 16.03
CA PHE A 242 -25.44 -2.59 17.22
C PHE A 242 -26.84 -2.09 16.86
N ASP A 243 -27.87 -2.85 17.20
CA ASP A 243 -29.25 -2.36 17.20
C ASP A 243 -29.44 -1.49 18.43
N ILE A 244 -29.75 -0.21 18.23
CA ILE A 244 -29.97 0.78 19.29
C ILE A 244 -31.40 1.31 19.27
N THR A 245 -32.34 0.58 18.64
CA THR A 245 -33.73 0.99 18.49
C THR A 245 -34.40 1.20 19.85
N SER A 246 -34.26 0.24 20.76
CA SER A 246 -34.80 0.35 22.12
C SER A 246 -34.09 1.42 22.95
N ASP A 247 -32.79 1.57 22.79
CA ASP A 247 -31.98 2.53 23.54
C ASP A 247 -32.33 3.97 23.15
N LEU A 248 -32.55 4.23 21.86
CA LEU A 248 -33.03 5.52 21.36
C LEU A 248 -34.43 5.85 21.89
N ALA A 249 -35.33 4.87 21.94
CA ALA A 249 -36.68 5.05 22.50
C ALA A 249 -36.67 5.31 24.02
N GLY A 250 -35.74 4.69 24.75
CA GLY A 250 -35.57 4.84 26.20
C GLY A 250 -34.78 6.08 26.63
N CYS A 251 -34.25 6.87 25.69
CA CYS A 251 -33.42 8.03 25.98
C CYS A 251 -34.24 9.20 26.54
N ASN A 252 -34.47 9.18 27.86
CA ASN A 252 -35.40 10.07 28.55
C ASN A 252 -34.82 11.47 28.91
N LYS A 253 -33.58 11.77 28.53
CA LYS A 253 -32.85 13.00 28.92
C LYS A 253 -32.15 13.66 27.73
N GLY A 254 -32.90 14.42 26.95
CA GLY A 254 -32.33 15.28 25.89
C GLY A 254 -31.81 14.49 24.68
N GLU A 255 -31.00 15.17 23.86
CA GLU A 255 -30.41 14.59 22.66
C GLU A 255 -29.39 13.48 23.00
N PRO A 256 -29.39 12.35 22.27
CA PRO A 256 -28.58 11.18 22.60
C PRO A 256 -27.08 11.46 22.51
N ILE A 257 -26.32 10.99 23.50
CA ILE A 257 -24.86 11.04 23.51
C ILE A 257 -24.31 9.64 23.29
N LEU A 258 -23.34 9.52 22.38
CA LEU A 258 -22.57 8.31 22.15
C LEU A 258 -21.21 8.45 22.84
N SER A 259 -20.82 7.46 23.65
CA SER A 259 -19.47 7.38 24.20
C SER A 259 -18.82 6.02 23.96
N ILE A 260 -17.53 6.04 23.66
CA ILE A 260 -16.74 4.86 23.31
C ILE A 260 -15.50 4.87 24.21
N ASN A 261 -15.49 4.01 25.22
CA ASN A 261 -14.38 3.89 26.16
C ASN A 261 -13.43 2.77 25.71
N PHE A 262 -12.23 3.14 25.28
CA PHE A 262 -11.18 2.23 24.87
C PHE A 262 -10.30 1.84 26.06
N GLY A 263 -10.16 0.53 26.27
CA GLY A 263 -9.30 -0.05 27.29
C GLY A 263 -7.84 -0.12 26.85
N SER A 264 -6.93 -0.07 27.82
CA SER A 264 -5.49 -0.30 27.58
C SER A 264 -5.25 -1.73 27.06
N ALA A 265 -4.89 -1.86 25.78
CA ALA A 265 -4.60 -3.16 25.17
C ALA A 265 -3.45 -3.92 25.86
N PRO A 266 -2.33 -3.29 26.27
CA PRO A 266 -1.30 -3.95 27.06
C PRO A 266 -1.82 -4.53 28.38
N HIS A 267 -2.62 -3.76 29.13
CA HIS A 267 -3.15 -4.22 30.42
C HIS A 267 -4.13 -5.37 30.24
N ILE A 268 -5.02 -5.31 29.25
CA ILE A 268 -6.00 -6.36 28.96
C ILE A 268 -5.30 -7.63 28.47
N ALA A 269 -4.29 -7.53 27.61
CA ALA A 269 -3.49 -8.66 27.16
C ALA A 269 -2.79 -9.38 28.34
N ASN A 270 -2.17 -8.61 29.23
CA ASN A 270 -1.53 -9.14 30.44
C ASN A 270 -2.53 -9.80 31.39
N ALA A 271 -3.70 -9.18 31.59
CA ALA A 271 -4.76 -9.73 32.42
C ALA A 271 -5.29 -11.06 31.84
N LYS A 272 -5.50 -11.13 30.51
CA LYS A 272 -5.91 -12.36 29.82
C LYS A 272 -4.88 -13.48 29.99
N ASN A 273 -3.60 -13.20 29.73
CA ASN A 273 -2.56 -14.21 29.93
C ASN A 273 -2.49 -14.70 31.39
N ALA A 274 -2.76 -13.83 32.37
CA ALA A 274 -2.78 -14.21 33.78
C ALA A 274 -4.00 -15.06 34.19
N SER A 275 -5.18 -14.79 33.59
CA SER A 275 -6.41 -15.53 33.89
C SER A 275 -6.57 -16.81 33.08
N GLU A 276 -6.07 -16.82 31.85
CA GLU A 276 -6.23 -17.87 30.84
C GLU A 276 -4.85 -18.21 30.22
N PRO A 277 -3.88 -18.67 31.02
CA PRO A 277 -2.53 -18.92 30.54
C PRO A 277 -2.52 -20.03 29.49
N GLN A 278 -1.78 -19.79 28.41
CA GLN A 278 -1.54 -20.77 27.36
C GLN A 278 -0.37 -21.69 27.73
N PRO A 279 -0.30 -22.92 27.20
CA PRO A 279 0.73 -23.90 27.54
C PRO A 279 2.07 -23.60 26.83
N TRP A 280 2.46 -22.33 26.76
CA TRP A 280 3.72 -21.90 26.15
C TRP A 280 4.81 -21.74 27.22
N SER A 281 6.01 -22.25 26.93
CA SER A 281 7.16 -22.07 27.81
C SER A 281 7.58 -20.60 27.90
N GLN A 282 8.25 -20.21 28.98
CA GLN A 282 8.78 -18.84 29.14
C GLN A 282 9.81 -18.49 28.05
N ASP A 283 10.61 -19.47 27.61
CA ASP A 283 11.58 -19.28 26.54
C ASP A 283 10.89 -18.97 25.20
N LEU A 284 9.74 -19.61 24.93
CA LEU A 284 8.93 -19.28 23.75
C LEU A 284 8.34 -17.88 23.85
N VAL A 285 7.79 -17.52 25.01
CA VAL A 285 7.25 -16.17 25.24
C VAL A 285 8.33 -15.10 25.04
N ALA A 286 9.55 -15.35 25.51
CA ALA A 286 10.68 -14.45 25.33
C ALA A 286 11.12 -14.34 23.85
N ALA A 287 11.05 -15.44 23.09
CA ALA A 287 11.50 -15.47 21.69
C ALA A 287 10.69 -14.54 20.76
N TRP A 288 9.39 -14.40 20.97
CA TRP A 288 8.50 -13.57 20.13
C TRP A 288 8.11 -12.22 20.75
N THR A 289 8.69 -11.86 21.90
CA THR A 289 8.45 -10.55 22.52
C THR A 289 9.38 -9.51 21.90
N PHE A 290 8.82 -8.53 21.21
CA PHE A 290 9.58 -7.39 20.67
C PHE A 290 9.77 -6.29 21.71
N GLU A 291 8.69 -5.63 22.15
CA GLU A 291 8.70 -4.64 23.23
C GLU A 291 7.63 -4.90 24.29
N VAL A 292 6.36 -4.81 23.90
CA VAL A 292 5.21 -5.02 24.80
C VAL A 292 4.77 -6.48 24.69
N PRO A 293 4.76 -7.26 25.80
CA PRO A 293 4.48 -8.69 25.76
C PRO A 293 2.99 -8.99 25.49
N ASN A 294 2.70 -10.27 25.22
CA ASN A 294 1.34 -10.84 25.12
C ASN A 294 0.48 -10.30 23.95
N ARG A 295 1.09 -9.73 22.91
CA ARG A 295 0.41 -9.24 21.69
C ARG A 295 -0.49 -10.28 21.00
N ASN A 296 -0.14 -11.56 21.12
CA ASN A 296 -0.85 -12.70 20.53
C ASN A 296 -2.22 -13.00 21.17
N PHE A 297 -2.53 -12.46 22.36
CA PHE A 297 -3.86 -12.57 22.97
C PHE A 297 -4.88 -11.55 22.44
N VAL A 298 -4.46 -10.65 21.56
CA VAL A 298 -5.26 -9.52 21.08
C VAL A 298 -5.37 -9.55 19.56
N ARG A 299 -6.60 -9.40 19.05
CA ARG A 299 -6.83 -9.17 17.61
C ARG A 299 -6.68 -7.68 17.29
N LYS A 300 -5.42 -7.26 17.25
CA LYS A 300 -4.91 -5.91 16.95
C LYS A 300 -3.64 -6.05 16.11
N GLN A 301 -3.31 -5.03 15.32
CA GLN A 301 -2.04 -4.91 14.60
C GLN A 301 -0.89 -5.28 15.53
N GLN A 302 -0.12 -6.31 15.17
CA GLN A 302 0.87 -6.87 16.09
C GLN A 302 2.10 -5.97 16.21
N SER A 303 2.49 -5.29 15.13
CA SER A 303 3.59 -4.31 15.14
C SER A 303 3.33 -3.08 16.01
N ASP A 304 2.09 -2.86 16.46
CA ASP A 304 1.76 -1.80 17.43
C ASP A 304 2.38 -2.04 18.80
N PHE A 305 2.71 -3.30 19.11
CA PHE A 305 3.39 -3.73 20.35
C PHE A 305 4.92 -3.74 20.21
N GLY A 306 5.44 -3.10 19.14
CA GLY A 306 6.84 -3.08 18.76
C GLY A 306 7.15 -4.16 17.73
N TRP A 307 8.11 -3.85 16.86
CA TRP A 307 8.71 -4.80 15.92
C TRP A 307 10.19 -4.43 15.74
N ASP A 308 10.97 -5.25 15.03
CA ASP A 308 12.39 -4.92 14.76
C ASP A 308 12.61 -3.73 13.79
N TRP A 309 11.53 -3.17 13.25
CA TRP A 309 11.49 -1.91 12.47
C TRP A 309 10.40 -0.92 12.92
N SER A 310 9.59 -1.24 13.95
CA SER A 310 8.43 -0.43 14.39
C SER A 310 8.51 -0.10 15.89
N PRO A 311 8.06 1.10 16.32
CA PRO A 311 7.94 1.42 17.74
C PRO A 311 6.62 0.91 18.35
N ALA A 312 6.60 0.72 19.68
CA ALA A 312 5.44 0.22 20.42
C ALA A 312 4.47 1.29 20.95
N PHE A 313 3.80 2.04 20.07
CA PHE A 313 2.82 3.06 20.52
C PHE A 313 1.49 2.47 21.04
N THR A 314 1.12 1.24 20.64
CA THR A 314 -0.15 0.58 21.00
C THR A 314 -1.37 1.53 21.02
N PRO A 315 -1.66 2.24 19.91
CA PRO A 315 -2.72 3.23 19.87
C PRO A 315 -4.10 2.62 20.12
N ALA A 316 -5.06 3.48 20.49
CA ALA A 316 -6.47 3.13 20.58
C ALA A 316 -7.34 4.27 20.01
N GLY A 317 -8.53 3.93 19.51
CA GLY A 317 -9.50 4.89 19.00
C GLY A 317 -10.42 4.35 17.92
N PRO A 318 -11.40 5.14 17.46
CA PRO A 318 -12.23 4.82 16.31
C PRO A 318 -11.40 4.96 15.03
N TRP A 319 -10.67 3.91 14.67
CA TRP A 319 -9.65 4.00 13.61
C TRP A 319 -10.23 4.00 12.18
N LYS A 320 -11.50 3.63 12.02
CA LYS A 320 -12.26 3.65 10.76
C LYS A 320 -13.60 4.37 10.93
N SER A 321 -14.26 4.62 9.80
CA SER A 321 -15.54 5.31 9.70
C SER A 321 -16.66 4.69 10.54
N GLY A 322 -17.59 5.55 10.94
CA GLY A 322 -18.74 5.19 11.77
C GLY A 322 -20.00 5.92 11.33
N ARG A 323 -21.16 5.29 11.50
CA ARG A 323 -22.44 5.82 11.03
C ARG A 323 -23.63 5.30 11.84
N ILE A 324 -24.67 6.10 11.88
CA ILE A 324 -26.00 5.73 12.37
C ILE A 324 -26.90 5.48 11.17
N VAL A 325 -27.65 4.39 11.17
CA VAL A 325 -28.54 3.99 10.09
C VAL A 325 -29.95 3.84 10.64
N GLN A 326 -30.89 4.65 10.16
CA GLN A 326 -32.32 4.53 10.46
C GLN A 326 -33.08 3.94 9.27
N ILE A 327 -33.68 2.77 9.46
CA ILE A 327 -34.35 2.02 8.41
C ILE A 327 -35.83 1.93 8.73
N ARG A 328 -36.69 2.29 7.78
CA ARG A 328 -38.13 2.03 7.85
C ARG A 328 -38.41 0.61 7.39
N ASN A 329 -39.10 -0.16 8.22
CA ASN A 329 -39.40 -1.57 7.93
C ASN A 329 -40.05 -1.74 6.55
N GLU A 330 -39.61 -2.78 5.83
CA GLU A 330 -40.12 -3.23 4.52
C GLU A 330 -39.92 -2.28 3.32
N GLU A 331 -39.40 -1.06 3.53
CA GLU A 331 -39.12 -0.12 2.43
C GLU A 331 -37.67 -0.19 1.93
N TYR A 332 -36.69 -0.35 2.85
CA TYR A 332 -35.27 -0.30 2.54
C TYR A 332 -34.45 -1.26 3.41
N VAL A 333 -33.26 -1.64 2.94
CA VAL A 333 -32.22 -2.28 3.76
C VAL A 333 -30.88 -1.58 3.53
N HIS A 334 -29.96 -1.67 4.49
CA HIS A 334 -28.64 -1.04 4.41
C HIS A 334 -27.55 -2.08 4.13
N ALA A 335 -26.84 -1.96 3.00
CA ALA A 335 -25.71 -2.84 2.70
C ALA A 335 -24.52 -2.53 3.61
N VAL A 336 -23.99 -3.55 4.29
CA VAL A 336 -22.82 -3.43 5.16
C VAL A 336 -21.56 -4.00 4.54
N ASN A 337 -21.70 -5.01 3.67
CA ASN A 337 -20.61 -5.56 2.87
C ASN A 337 -21.15 -6.09 1.53
N THR A 338 -20.29 -6.21 0.52
CA THR A 338 -20.67 -6.77 -0.78
C THR A 338 -19.51 -7.54 -1.38
N VAL A 339 -19.75 -8.81 -1.64
CA VAL A 339 -18.80 -9.74 -2.25
C VAL A 339 -19.11 -9.86 -3.72
N ILE A 340 -18.09 -9.69 -4.54
CA ILE A 340 -18.11 -10.14 -5.93
C ILE A 340 -17.02 -11.20 -6.04
N ASP A 341 -17.39 -12.43 -6.44
CA ASP A 341 -16.45 -13.50 -6.74
C ASP A 341 -16.55 -13.85 -8.22
N VAL A 342 -15.44 -13.67 -8.93
CA VAL A 342 -15.35 -13.89 -10.37
C VAL A 342 -14.35 -15.00 -10.66
N TYR A 343 -14.86 -16.13 -11.14
CA TYR A 343 -14.07 -17.34 -11.33
C TYR A 343 -14.51 -18.10 -12.59
N ARG A 344 -13.68 -19.04 -13.06
CA ARG A 344 -14.05 -19.94 -14.16
C ARG A 344 -14.97 -21.03 -13.65
N ARG A 345 -15.99 -21.41 -14.43
CA ARG A 345 -16.92 -22.49 -14.02
C ARG A 345 -16.15 -23.78 -13.67
N GLY A 346 -16.32 -24.26 -12.44
CA GLY A 346 -15.64 -25.44 -11.91
C GLY A 346 -14.29 -25.17 -11.24
N GLN A 347 -13.85 -23.91 -11.15
CA GLN A 347 -12.65 -23.52 -10.42
C GLN A 347 -12.77 -23.83 -8.91
N ALA A 348 -11.64 -24.26 -8.34
CA ALA A 348 -11.46 -24.45 -6.91
C ALA A 348 -10.15 -23.78 -6.48
N ASN A 349 -10.08 -23.37 -5.21
CA ASN A 349 -8.90 -22.74 -4.62
C ASN A 349 -7.67 -23.66 -4.79
N ASN A 350 -6.50 -23.09 -5.10
CA ASN A 350 -5.22 -23.81 -5.24
C ASN A 350 -5.10 -24.78 -6.43
N PHE A 351 -6.08 -24.86 -7.33
CA PHE A 351 -6.00 -25.67 -8.55
C PHE A 351 -6.14 -24.80 -9.80
N ALA A 352 -5.38 -25.13 -10.84
CA ALA A 352 -5.41 -24.41 -12.11
C ALA A 352 -6.82 -24.47 -12.74
N PRO A 353 -7.45 -23.31 -13.02
CA PRO A 353 -8.75 -23.29 -13.67
C PRO A 353 -8.66 -23.57 -15.18
N ASP A 354 -9.72 -24.15 -15.74
CA ASP A 354 -9.88 -24.29 -17.20
C ASP A 354 -10.23 -22.91 -17.80
N GLN A 355 -9.26 -22.33 -18.51
CA GLN A 355 -9.36 -21.00 -19.13
C GLN A 355 -10.42 -20.90 -20.24
N ASN A 356 -10.96 -22.03 -20.73
CA ASN A 356 -11.99 -22.04 -21.78
C ASN A 356 -13.41 -22.04 -21.21
N LYS A 357 -13.59 -22.25 -19.90
CA LYS A 357 -14.91 -22.25 -19.27
C LYS A 357 -15.49 -20.84 -19.18
N PRO A 358 -16.83 -20.70 -19.17
CA PRO A 358 -17.46 -19.41 -18.93
C PRO A 358 -17.07 -18.85 -17.56
N TRP A 359 -17.18 -17.53 -17.44
CA TRP A 359 -17.04 -16.82 -16.18
C TRP A 359 -18.30 -16.97 -15.35
N VAL A 360 -18.16 -17.26 -14.07
CA VAL A 360 -19.22 -17.14 -13.08
C VAL A 360 -18.98 -15.85 -12.31
N VAL A 361 -19.97 -14.97 -12.27
CA VAL A 361 -19.97 -13.80 -11.37
C VAL A 361 -20.97 -14.10 -10.28
N ASN A 362 -20.45 -14.41 -9.09
CA ASN A 362 -21.24 -14.60 -7.88
C ASN A 362 -21.25 -13.29 -7.09
N ALA A 363 -22.44 -12.82 -6.71
CA ALA A 363 -22.61 -11.59 -5.96
C ALA A 363 -23.37 -11.89 -4.67
N SER A 364 -22.88 -11.37 -3.55
CA SER A 364 -23.47 -11.53 -2.23
C SER A 364 -23.48 -10.18 -1.51
N ILE A 365 -24.60 -9.80 -0.92
CA ILE A 365 -24.75 -8.56 -0.16
C ILE A 365 -25.11 -8.92 1.28
N ASP A 366 -24.25 -8.49 2.20
CA ASP A 366 -24.54 -8.49 3.63
C ASP A 366 -25.29 -7.20 3.96
N TYR A 367 -26.39 -7.28 4.71
CA TYR A 367 -27.26 -6.14 4.97
C TYR A 367 -27.82 -6.12 6.40
N ILE A 368 -28.25 -4.92 6.81
CA ILE A 368 -29.06 -4.67 8.00
C ILE A 368 -30.49 -4.33 7.55
N GLY A 369 -31.48 -4.84 8.28
CA GLY A 369 -32.91 -4.64 8.01
C GLY A 369 -33.60 -5.95 7.62
N ASN A 370 -34.82 -5.85 7.10
CA ASN A 370 -35.64 -7.02 6.75
C ASN A 370 -35.88 -7.07 5.24
N LEU A 371 -35.44 -8.15 4.59
CA LEU A 371 -35.75 -8.39 3.17
C LEU A 371 -37.03 -9.22 3.01
N PRO A 372 -37.94 -8.86 2.09
CA PRO A 372 -39.08 -9.68 1.73
C PRO A 372 -38.67 -11.04 1.13
N ASN A 373 -39.44 -12.09 1.43
CA ASN A 373 -39.20 -13.46 0.95
C ASN A 373 -39.10 -13.57 -0.58
N ASP A 374 -39.71 -12.65 -1.33
CA ASP A 374 -39.77 -12.68 -2.79
C ASP A 374 -38.71 -11.81 -3.49
N ALA A 375 -37.87 -11.10 -2.74
CA ALA A 375 -36.80 -10.29 -3.32
C ALA A 375 -35.80 -11.07 -4.22
N TYR A 376 -35.11 -10.34 -5.07
CA TYR A 376 -34.16 -10.86 -6.04
C TYR A 376 -33.12 -9.77 -6.34
N ILE A 377 -32.04 -10.15 -7.02
CA ILE A 377 -30.98 -9.21 -7.41
C ILE A 377 -31.01 -9.03 -8.92
N ASP A 378 -31.16 -7.80 -9.38
CA ASP A 378 -30.83 -7.41 -10.76
C ASP A 378 -29.43 -6.82 -10.80
N ALA A 379 -28.63 -7.20 -11.79
CA ALA A 379 -27.27 -6.73 -11.96
C ALA A 379 -27.09 -6.04 -13.32
N THR A 380 -26.32 -4.96 -13.33
CA THR A 380 -25.78 -4.33 -14.53
C THR A 380 -24.26 -4.31 -14.44
N ILE A 381 -23.59 -4.87 -15.44
CA ILE A 381 -22.13 -4.88 -15.54
C ILE A 381 -21.72 -4.06 -16.77
N GLY A 382 -20.97 -2.99 -16.53
CA GLY A 382 -20.41 -2.15 -17.58
C GLY A 382 -18.91 -1.93 -17.41
N SER A 383 -18.25 -1.53 -18.49
CA SER A 383 -16.85 -1.09 -18.43
C SER A 383 -16.69 0.06 -17.44
N ALA A 384 -15.62 0.02 -16.63
CA ALA A 384 -15.26 1.13 -15.75
C ALA A 384 -14.60 2.29 -16.52
N SER A 385 -14.29 2.10 -17.81
CA SER A 385 -13.78 3.15 -18.70
C SER A 385 -14.92 4.07 -19.16
N ASN A 386 -14.56 5.24 -19.70
CA ASN A 386 -15.50 6.23 -20.22
C ASN A 386 -16.35 5.76 -21.43
N ASP A 387 -16.17 4.54 -21.93
CA ASP A 387 -16.94 4.03 -23.09
C ASP A 387 -18.36 3.56 -22.73
N SER A 388 -18.68 3.42 -21.44
CA SER A 388 -20.01 3.02 -20.91
C SER A 388 -20.59 1.73 -21.51
N SER A 389 -19.75 0.85 -22.07
CA SER A 389 -20.21 -0.39 -22.68
C SER A 389 -20.75 -1.37 -21.64
N VAL A 390 -21.99 -1.84 -21.82
CA VAL A 390 -22.64 -2.80 -20.92
C VAL A 390 -22.47 -4.21 -21.48
N ILE A 391 -21.85 -5.09 -20.70
CA ILE A 391 -21.64 -6.50 -21.08
C ILE A 391 -22.71 -7.43 -20.51
N PHE A 392 -23.41 -7.00 -19.46
CA PHE A 392 -24.53 -7.74 -18.88
C PHE A 392 -25.56 -6.79 -18.25
N ARG A 393 -26.83 -7.09 -18.46
CA ARG A 393 -27.95 -6.51 -17.72
C ARG A 393 -29.04 -7.56 -17.55
N GLY A 394 -29.37 -7.91 -16.32
CA GLY A 394 -30.39 -8.91 -16.06
C GLY A 394 -30.43 -9.38 -14.62
N ARG A 395 -31.32 -10.33 -14.36
CA ARG A 395 -31.52 -10.93 -13.04
C ARG A 395 -30.47 -11.98 -12.73
N LEU A 396 -29.96 -11.99 -11.49
CA LEU A 396 -29.12 -13.07 -10.98
C LEU A 396 -29.94 -14.36 -10.74
N LEU A 397 -29.32 -15.50 -11.01
CA LEU A 397 -29.88 -16.83 -10.81
C LEU A 397 -29.43 -17.41 -9.46
N ASN A 398 -30.00 -18.56 -9.09
CA ASN A 398 -29.64 -19.30 -7.87
C ASN A 398 -29.67 -18.42 -6.61
N ILE A 399 -30.78 -17.68 -6.43
CA ILE A 399 -30.91 -16.78 -5.29
C ILE A 399 -30.93 -17.58 -3.98
N GLU A 400 -29.97 -17.30 -3.11
CA GLU A 400 -29.86 -17.85 -1.76
C GLU A 400 -29.98 -16.73 -0.73
N ARG A 401 -30.59 -17.04 0.41
CA ARG A 401 -30.92 -16.05 1.44
C ARG A 401 -30.71 -16.61 2.83
N SER A 402 -30.09 -15.79 3.66
CA SER A 402 -30.08 -15.92 5.12
C SER A 402 -30.83 -14.74 5.74
N GLN A 403 -30.73 -14.60 7.06
CA GLN A 403 -31.32 -13.49 7.80
C GLN A 403 -30.73 -12.13 7.38
N ASP A 404 -29.44 -12.10 7.06
CA ASP A 404 -28.60 -10.91 6.88
C ASP A 404 -27.85 -10.88 5.54
N THR A 405 -28.06 -11.87 4.68
CA THR A 405 -27.33 -12.00 3.40
C THR A 405 -28.28 -12.42 2.28
N ILE A 406 -28.09 -11.83 1.10
CA ILE A 406 -28.70 -12.28 -0.16
C ILE A 406 -27.62 -12.50 -1.21
N SER A 407 -27.65 -13.65 -1.87
CA SER A 407 -26.66 -14.04 -2.88
C SER A 407 -27.32 -14.48 -4.18
N GLY A 408 -26.60 -14.35 -5.29
CA GLY A 408 -27.00 -14.86 -6.59
C GLY A 408 -25.85 -14.83 -7.58
N SER A 409 -25.97 -15.56 -8.69
CA SER A 409 -24.90 -15.67 -9.68
C SER A 409 -25.39 -15.64 -11.11
N ILE A 410 -24.48 -15.33 -12.04
CA ILE A 410 -24.69 -15.39 -13.49
C ILE A 410 -23.47 -16.02 -14.18
N GLU A 411 -23.69 -16.62 -15.33
CA GLU A 411 -22.61 -17.05 -16.24
C GLU A 411 -22.47 -16.05 -17.40
N ILE A 412 -21.23 -15.69 -17.71
CA ILE A 412 -20.84 -14.85 -18.86
C ILE A 412 -19.95 -15.68 -19.76
N ASP A 413 -20.19 -15.62 -21.07
CA ASP A 413 -19.35 -16.31 -22.05
C ASP A 413 -17.88 -15.91 -21.93
N SER A 414 -16.98 -16.88 -22.08
CA SER A 414 -15.54 -16.70 -21.86
C SER A 414 -14.90 -15.65 -22.76
N SER A 415 -15.48 -15.39 -23.94
CA SER A 415 -14.98 -14.43 -24.93
C SER A 415 -15.52 -13.01 -24.79
N THR A 416 -16.51 -12.80 -23.92
CA THR A 416 -17.18 -11.49 -23.77
C THR A 416 -16.33 -10.45 -23.04
N PRO A 417 -15.79 -10.72 -21.83
CA PRO A 417 -15.01 -9.72 -21.10
C PRO A 417 -13.55 -9.68 -21.56
N LYS A 418 -12.99 -8.46 -21.65
CA LYS A 418 -11.54 -8.26 -21.65
C LYS A 418 -10.94 -8.61 -20.29
N LEU A 419 -9.79 -9.28 -20.29
CA LEU A 419 -9.10 -9.71 -19.08
C LEU A 419 -8.31 -8.57 -18.42
N TRP A 420 -8.23 -8.60 -17.10
CA TRP A 420 -7.30 -7.76 -16.34
C TRP A 420 -5.92 -8.42 -16.28
N TRP A 421 -4.86 -7.62 -16.39
CA TRP A 421 -3.46 -8.07 -16.29
C TRP A 421 -2.63 -7.17 -15.36
N PRO A 422 -1.61 -7.72 -14.68
CA PRO A 422 -0.66 -6.93 -13.90
C PRO A 422 0.18 -5.96 -14.74
N ASN A 423 0.86 -5.06 -14.05
CA ASN A 423 1.79 -4.09 -14.60
C ASN A 423 2.83 -4.79 -15.48
N GLY A 424 2.97 -4.29 -16.71
CA GLY A 424 3.88 -4.85 -17.71
C GLY A 424 3.39 -6.13 -18.41
N MET A 425 2.16 -6.58 -18.16
CA MET A 425 1.63 -7.84 -18.74
C MET A 425 0.36 -7.66 -19.59
N GLY A 426 -0.13 -6.44 -19.77
CA GLY A 426 -1.34 -6.14 -20.54
C GLY A 426 -2.13 -5.00 -19.92
N ASP A 427 -3.38 -4.85 -20.35
CA ASP A 427 -4.29 -3.81 -19.87
C ASP A 427 -4.93 -4.18 -18.52
N GLN A 428 -5.07 -3.20 -17.63
CA GLN A 428 -5.79 -3.32 -16.35
C GLN A 428 -7.30 -3.13 -16.58
N CYS A 429 -7.93 -3.98 -17.38
CA CYS A 429 -9.36 -3.84 -17.70
C CYS A 429 -10.25 -4.04 -16.47
N LEU A 430 -10.96 -2.99 -16.06
CA LEU A 430 -11.89 -2.99 -14.93
C LEU A 430 -13.35 -2.80 -15.38
N TYR A 431 -14.26 -3.36 -14.61
CA TYR A 431 -15.70 -3.27 -14.78
C TYR A 431 -16.36 -2.79 -13.51
N THR A 432 -17.51 -2.14 -13.64
CA THR A 432 -18.39 -1.80 -12.52
C THR A 432 -19.61 -2.70 -12.57
N ILE A 433 -19.92 -3.36 -11.46
CA ILE A 433 -21.17 -4.08 -11.24
C ILE A 433 -22.05 -3.27 -10.30
N GLN A 434 -23.26 -2.93 -10.76
CA GLN A 434 -24.32 -2.38 -9.94
C GLN A 434 -25.33 -3.48 -9.65
N LEU A 435 -25.59 -3.72 -8.37
CA LEU A 435 -26.53 -4.70 -7.85
C LEU A 435 -27.72 -3.96 -7.26
N GLU A 436 -28.93 -4.31 -7.69
CA GLU A 436 -30.17 -3.77 -7.16
C GLU A 436 -31.01 -4.91 -6.58
N VAL A 437 -31.20 -4.90 -5.26
CA VAL A 437 -32.12 -5.84 -4.61
C VAL A 437 -33.52 -5.28 -4.73
N ARG A 438 -34.43 -6.03 -5.34
CA ARG A 438 -35.81 -5.62 -5.62
C ARG A 438 -36.78 -6.68 -5.11
N SER A 439 -38.00 -6.29 -4.76
CA SER A 439 -39.13 -7.20 -4.48
C SER A 439 -40.16 -7.12 -5.61
N LYS A 440 -41.04 -8.12 -5.79
CA LYS A 440 -42.09 -8.05 -6.83
C LYS A 440 -43.12 -6.96 -6.54
N ASN A 441 -43.29 -6.61 -5.28
CA ASN A 441 -44.30 -5.66 -4.81
C ASN A 441 -43.79 -4.22 -4.72
N SER A 442 -42.48 -3.98 -4.93
CA SER A 442 -41.88 -2.65 -4.93
C SER A 442 -41.26 -2.33 -6.28
N SER A 443 -41.52 -1.13 -6.79
CA SER A 443 -40.89 -0.63 -8.02
C SER A 443 -39.49 -0.05 -7.77
N ALA A 444 -39.20 0.35 -6.54
CA ALA A 444 -37.89 0.86 -6.11
C ALA A 444 -36.98 -0.29 -5.65
N ALA A 445 -35.67 -0.09 -5.76
CA ALA A 445 -34.70 -1.01 -5.18
C ALA A 445 -34.67 -0.84 -3.66
N LEU A 446 -34.71 -1.95 -2.93
CA LEU A 446 -34.61 -2.00 -1.46
C LEU A 446 -33.20 -1.65 -0.99
N VAL A 447 -32.20 -2.06 -1.78
CA VAL A 447 -30.80 -1.63 -1.61
C VAL A 447 -30.10 -1.66 -2.96
N THR A 448 -29.17 -0.73 -3.14
CA THR A 448 -28.25 -0.71 -4.29
C THR A 448 -26.82 -0.82 -3.76
N SER A 449 -26.04 -1.73 -4.31
CA SER A 449 -24.60 -1.83 -4.05
C SER A 449 -23.82 -1.78 -5.34
N THR A 450 -22.68 -1.11 -5.34
CA THR A 450 -21.81 -0.99 -6.52
C THR A 450 -20.40 -1.39 -6.14
N ARG A 451 -19.75 -2.18 -6.99
CA ARG A 451 -18.34 -2.56 -6.85
C ARG A 451 -17.62 -2.48 -8.18
N ARG A 452 -16.34 -2.14 -8.12
CA ARG A 452 -15.42 -2.28 -9.25
C ARG A 452 -14.67 -3.60 -9.13
N PHE A 453 -14.49 -4.30 -10.24
CA PHE A 453 -13.84 -5.60 -10.26
C PHE A 453 -13.18 -5.85 -11.63
N GLY A 454 -12.46 -6.96 -11.77
CA GLY A 454 -11.84 -7.38 -13.04
C GLY A 454 -12.05 -8.87 -13.34
N PHE A 455 -12.04 -9.23 -14.62
CA PHE A 455 -12.07 -10.63 -15.05
C PHE A 455 -10.64 -11.14 -15.17
N ARG A 456 -10.22 -12.00 -14.25
CA ARG A 456 -8.90 -12.64 -14.26
C ARG A 456 -8.91 -13.92 -13.43
N THR A 457 -8.01 -14.85 -13.73
CA THR A 457 -7.66 -15.93 -12.80
C THR A 457 -6.26 -15.69 -12.27
N ILE A 458 -6.08 -15.79 -10.95
CA ILE A 458 -4.78 -15.82 -10.30
C ILE A 458 -4.66 -17.10 -9.50
N LEU A 459 -3.54 -17.81 -9.65
CA LEU A 459 -3.25 -19.03 -8.92
C LEU A 459 -1.90 -18.87 -8.23
N LEU A 460 -1.86 -19.12 -6.92
CA LEU A 460 -0.63 -19.52 -6.24
C LEU A 460 -0.55 -21.06 -6.27
N SER A 461 0.48 -21.59 -6.94
CA SER A 461 0.76 -23.02 -7.04
C SER A 461 1.81 -23.43 -6.02
N THR A 462 1.42 -24.29 -5.08
CA THR A 462 2.28 -24.83 -4.00
C THR A 462 2.23 -26.36 -3.88
N GLY A 463 1.63 -27.01 -4.89
CA GLY A 463 1.53 -28.47 -4.98
C GLY A 463 2.83 -29.12 -5.47
N ALA A 464 2.80 -30.44 -5.63
CA ALA A 464 3.93 -31.20 -6.14
C ALA A 464 4.29 -30.78 -7.58
N THR A 465 5.59 -30.69 -7.87
CA THR A 465 6.08 -30.43 -9.23
C THR A 465 5.58 -31.51 -10.19
N SER A 466 5.06 -31.10 -11.35
CA SER A 466 4.45 -32.02 -12.31
C SER A 466 5.48 -32.94 -12.98
N ALA A 467 5.04 -34.11 -13.45
CA ALA A 467 5.90 -35.06 -14.16
C ALA A 467 6.48 -34.47 -15.47
N ASP A 468 5.71 -33.63 -16.16
CA ASP A 468 6.12 -32.97 -17.39
C ASP A 468 7.22 -31.92 -17.13
N GLU A 469 7.11 -31.14 -16.05
CA GLU A 469 8.17 -30.20 -15.68
C GLU A 469 9.45 -30.92 -15.22
N ILE A 470 9.31 -32.06 -14.54
CA ILE A 470 10.47 -32.89 -14.18
C ILE A 470 11.16 -33.41 -15.45
N ALA A 471 10.38 -33.83 -16.45
CA ALA A 471 10.91 -34.24 -17.76
C ALA A 471 11.60 -33.09 -18.52
N ASP A 472 11.14 -31.84 -18.36
CA ASP A 472 11.79 -30.62 -18.86
C ASP A 472 13.00 -30.17 -18.03
N GLY A 473 13.37 -30.94 -17.00
CA GLY A 473 14.59 -30.72 -16.21
C GLY A 473 14.39 -29.85 -14.96
N LYS A 474 13.15 -29.52 -14.58
CA LYS A 474 12.85 -28.95 -13.25
C LYS A 474 13.15 -30.01 -12.18
N GLN A 475 13.85 -29.61 -11.12
CA GLN A 475 14.12 -30.49 -9.98
C GLN A 475 12.81 -30.87 -9.29
N PRO A 476 12.60 -32.12 -8.84
CA PRO A 476 11.38 -32.52 -8.14
C PRO A 476 11.19 -31.83 -6.77
N GLY A 477 9.97 -31.91 -6.21
CA GLY A 477 9.58 -31.38 -4.91
C GLY A 477 8.20 -30.73 -4.98
N ASN A 478 8.06 -29.56 -4.36
CA ASN A 478 6.86 -28.73 -4.48
C ASN A 478 7.20 -27.39 -5.13
N ASP A 479 6.19 -26.83 -5.79
CA ASP A 479 6.27 -25.56 -6.47
C ASP A 479 6.04 -24.39 -5.50
N TRP A 480 6.40 -23.20 -5.96
CA TRP A 480 5.96 -21.92 -5.40
C TRP A 480 6.03 -20.88 -6.50
N HIS A 481 4.93 -20.66 -7.19
CA HIS A 481 4.84 -19.65 -8.25
C HIS A 481 3.42 -19.15 -8.44
N PHE A 482 3.30 -18.02 -9.12
CA PHE A 482 2.02 -17.45 -9.49
C PHE A 482 1.72 -17.65 -10.99
N GLU A 483 0.45 -17.86 -11.31
CA GLU A 483 -0.05 -17.91 -12.69
C GLU A 483 -1.17 -16.89 -12.88
N MET A 484 -1.03 -16.04 -13.89
CA MET A 484 -2.04 -15.08 -14.31
C MET A 484 -2.72 -15.56 -15.58
N ASN A 485 -4.03 -15.76 -15.54
CA ASN A 485 -4.84 -16.23 -16.68
C ASN A 485 -4.26 -17.50 -17.34
N GLY A 486 -3.65 -18.39 -16.55
CA GLY A 486 -3.01 -19.62 -17.03
C GLY A 486 -1.55 -19.49 -17.49
N HIS A 487 -0.93 -18.32 -17.31
CA HIS A 487 0.46 -18.07 -17.65
C HIS A 487 1.31 -17.86 -16.39
N GLN A 488 2.37 -18.66 -16.24
CA GLN A 488 3.43 -18.36 -15.26
C GLN A 488 4.07 -17.00 -15.58
N PHE A 489 4.48 -16.28 -14.55
CA PHE A 489 5.25 -15.04 -14.70
C PHE A 489 6.28 -14.92 -13.58
N TYR A 490 7.29 -14.07 -13.78
CA TYR A 490 8.27 -13.78 -12.74
C TYR A 490 7.76 -12.67 -11.82
N VAL A 491 7.57 -12.97 -10.55
CA VAL A 491 7.16 -11.96 -9.56
C VAL A 491 8.34 -11.05 -9.22
N LYS A 492 8.09 -9.74 -9.19
CA LYS A 492 9.06 -8.70 -8.85
C LYS A 492 8.41 -7.72 -7.91
N GLY A 493 8.97 -7.57 -6.71
CA GLY A 493 8.52 -6.56 -5.77
C GLY A 493 9.14 -6.66 -4.39
N ALA A 494 8.33 -6.33 -3.39
CA ALA A 494 8.74 -6.26 -1.99
C ALA A 494 7.58 -6.53 -1.04
N SER A 495 7.89 -6.71 0.23
CA SER A 495 6.89 -6.67 1.31
C SER A 495 6.56 -5.21 1.68
N ILE A 496 5.27 -4.89 1.76
CA ILE A 496 4.75 -3.61 2.26
C ILE A 496 4.33 -3.77 3.72
N VAL A 497 4.80 -2.87 4.57
CA VAL A 497 4.42 -2.77 5.99
C VAL A 497 3.49 -1.56 6.17
N PRO A 498 2.82 -1.37 7.33
CA PRO A 498 2.03 -0.17 7.57
C PRO A 498 2.81 1.11 7.23
N PRO A 499 2.24 2.05 6.45
CA PRO A 499 2.93 3.29 6.08
C PRO A 499 3.07 4.25 7.26
N ASP A 500 2.32 4.02 8.33
CA ASP A 500 2.36 4.80 9.55
C ASP A 500 1.89 3.96 10.75
N VAL A 501 2.38 4.28 11.95
CA VAL A 501 1.92 3.68 13.21
C VAL A 501 0.47 4.10 13.57
N PHE A 502 -0.07 5.12 12.91
CA PHE A 502 -1.45 5.59 13.09
C PHE A 502 -2.21 5.60 11.76
N TRP A 503 -2.91 4.51 11.44
CA TRP A 503 -3.73 4.39 10.22
C TRP A 503 -4.70 5.54 9.91
N PRO A 504 -5.36 6.21 10.87
CA PRO A 504 -6.31 7.28 10.55
C PRO A 504 -5.72 8.48 9.81
N ARG A 505 -4.39 8.64 9.80
CA ARG A 505 -3.70 9.70 9.03
C ARG A 505 -3.03 9.20 7.75
N THR A 506 -3.17 7.93 7.41
CA THR A 506 -2.71 7.40 6.13
C THR A 506 -3.56 8.03 5.03
N ASP A 507 -2.94 8.89 4.23
CA ASP A 507 -3.67 9.66 3.23
C ASP A 507 -3.61 9.00 1.84
N ILE A 508 -4.67 9.21 1.05
CA ILE A 508 -4.82 8.62 -0.29
C ILE A 508 -3.69 9.09 -1.23
N LYS A 509 -3.25 10.35 -1.09
CA LYS A 509 -2.21 10.92 -1.95
C LYS A 509 -0.86 10.26 -1.67
N GLN A 510 -0.47 10.11 -0.41
CA GLN A 510 0.75 9.42 0.03
C GLN A 510 0.78 7.98 -0.47
N MET A 511 -0.34 7.27 -0.38
CA MET A 511 -0.44 5.93 -0.95
C MET A 511 -0.31 5.94 -2.47
N SER A 512 -0.99 6.84 -3.17
CA SER A 512 -0.85 6.98 -4.63
C SER A 512 0.60 7.32 -5.04
N ASP A 513 1.24 8.27 -4.35
CA ASP A 513 2.64 8.66 -4.54
C ASP A 513 3.58 7.45 -4.31
N MET A 514 3.32 6.63 -3.29
CA MET A 514 4.08 5.40 -3.06
C MET A 514 3.87 4.37 -4.18
N PHE A 515 2.65 4.24 -4.70
CA PHE A 515 2.37 3.36 -5.83
C PHE A 515 2.98 3.86 -7.16
N ASP A 516 3.18 5.18 -7.33
CA ASP A 516 4.02 5.70 -8.41
C ASP A 516 5.45 5.16 -8.27
N ALA A 517 6.01 5.27 -7.06
CA ALA A 517 7.35 4.76 -6.79
C ALA A 517 7.48 3.24 -7.02
N ILE A 518 6.44 2.47 -6.70
CA ILE A 518 6.35 1.02 -6.95
C ILE A 518 6.39 0.72 -8.46
N GLN A 519 5.56 1.40 -9.27
CA GLN A 519 5.54 1.20 -10.73
C GLN A 519 6.87 1.60 -11.37
N HIS A 520 7.48 2.69 -10.90
CA HIS A 520 8.79 3.14 -11.37
C HIS A 520 9.93 2.15 -11.05
N GLN A 521 9.75 1.26 -10.08
CA GLN A 521 10.69 0.17 -9.78
C GLN A 521 10.41 -1.12 -10.57
N ASN A 522 9.49 -1.09 -11.55
CA ASN A 522 9.07 -2.24 -12.37
C ASN A 522 8.41 -3.38 -11.58
N PHE A 523 7.73 -3.07 -10.48
CA PHE A 523 7.03 -4.07 -9.68
C PHE A 523 5.77 -4.56 -10.38
N ASN A 524 5.43 -5.82 -10.10
CA ASN A 524 4.15 -6.42 -10.47
C ASN A 524 3.41 -7.03 -9.27
N MET A 525 4.03 -7.09 -8.09
CA MET A 525 3.42 -7.59 -6.86
C MET A 525 3.98 -6.90 -5.61
N LEU A 526 3.15 -6.78 -4.59
CA LEU A 526 3.56 -6.55 -3.20
C LEU A 526 3.04 -7.70 -2.34
N ARG A 527 3.82 -8.04 -1.30
CA ARG A 527 3.32 -8.85 -0.19
C ARG A 527 2.86 -7.92 0.93
N VAL A 528 1.56 -7.93 1.21
CA VAL A 528 0.94 -7.19 2.31
C VAL A 528 1.21 -7.94 3.60
N TRP A 529 2.34 -7.61 4.22
CA TRP A 529 2.90 -8.36 5.34
C TRP A 529 1.97 -8.42 6.54
N SER A 530 1.95 -9.58 7.21
CA SER A 530 1.31 -9.76 8.50
C SER A 530 2.32 -9.77 9.66
N SER A 531 2.11 -9.05 10.75
CA SER A 531 0.83 -8.47 11.15
C SER A 531 0.89 -6.96 11.34
N GLY A 532 0.63 -6.27 10.23
CA GLY A 532 0.23 -4.86 10.15
C GLY A 532 -1.29 -4.75 10.30
N SER A 533 -2.00 -4.46 9.20
CA SER A 533 -3.46 -4.46 9.17
C SER A 533 -3.99 -4.86 7.80
N TYR A 534 -5.23 -5.35 7.73
CA TYR A 534 -5.90 -5.51 6.43
C TYR A 534 -6.06 -4.14 5.78
N LEU A 535 -5.49 -3.97 4.59
CA LEU A 535 -5.52 -2.68 3.90
C LEU A 535 -6.97 -2.20 3.66
N PRO A 536 -7.24 -0.90 3.82
CA PRO A 536 -8.48 -0.28 3.38
C PRO A 536 -8.72 -0.46 1.87
N ASP A 537 -9.98 -0.43 1.45
CA ASP A 537 -10.40 -0.67 0.05
C ASP A 537 -9.69 0.27 -0.93
N PHE A 538 -9.49 1.55 -0.56
CA PHE A 538 -8.84 2.52 -1.45
C PHE A 538 -7.40 2.14 -1.84
N ILE A 539 -6.68 1.36 -1.02
CA ILE A 539 -5.33 0.91 -1.36
C ILE A 539 -5.39 -0.25 -2.38
N TYR A 540 -6.36 -1.16 -2.23
CA TYR A 540 -6.62 -2.18 -3.24
C TYR A 540 -7.13 -1.55 -4.54
N ASP A 541 -7.93 -0.50 -4.48
CA ASP A 541 -8.37 0.27 -5.65
C ASP A 541 -7.20 0.85 -6.44
N ILE A 542 -6.22 1.47 -5.74
CA ILE A 542 -4.99 1.97 -6.37
C ILE A 542 -4.22 0.81 -7.02
N ALA A 543 -4.13 -0.34 -6.36
CA ALA A 543 -3.44 -1.52 -6.87
C ALA A 543 -4.14 -2.13 -8.10
N ASP A 544 -5.48 -2.17 -8.11
CA ASP A 544 -6.31 -2.65 -9.21
C ASP A 544 -6.09 -1.81 -10.48
N GLU A 545 -6.11 -0.48 -10.33
CA GLU A 545 -5.92 0.47 -11.43
C GLU A 545 -4.50 0.41 -12.01
N ARG A 546 -3.50 0.18 -11.14
CA ARG A 546 -2.09 0.21 -11.50
C ARG A 546 -1.50 -1.15 -11.88
N GLY A 547 -2.28 -2.22 -11.73
CA GLY A 547 -1.84 -3.57 -12.08
C GLY A 547 -0.87 -4.17 -11.06
N ILE A 548 -0.93 -3.79 -9.78
CA ILE A 548 -0.04 -4.33 -8.76
C ILE A 548 -0.77 -5.44 -8.01
N LEU A 549 -0.25 -6.67 -8.10
CA LEU A 549 -0.79 -7.79 -7.35
C LEU A 549 -0.51 -7.64 -5.85
N LEU A 550 -1.44 -8.08 -5.01
CA LEU A 550 -1.34 -8.03 -3.55
C LEU A 550 -1.45 -9.46 -3.01
N TRP A 551 -0.31 -10.05 -2.64
CA TRP A 551 -0.29 -11.23 -1.78
C TRP A 551 -0.69 -10.75 -0.38
N SER A 552 -1.91 -11.10 0.04
CA SER A 552 -2.49 -10.63 1.30
C SER A 552 -2.39 -11.69 2.40
N GLU A 553 -2.19 -11.25 3.63
CA GLU A 553 -2.03 -12.14 4.78
C GLU A 553 -3.06 -11.84 5.88
N PHE A 554 -3.51 -12.88 6.58
CA PHE A 554 -4.28 -12.73 7.81
C PHE A 554 -3.36 -12.23 8.93
N GLN A 555 -3.90 -11.46 9.88
CA GLN A 555 -3.10 -10.64 10.80
C GLN A 555 -2.52 -11.46 11.97
N PHE A 556 -1.66 -12.42 11.64
CA PHE A 556 -0.90 -13.30 12.53
C PHE A 556 0.55 -13.30 12.07
N GLY A 557 1.49 -13.01 12.95
CA GLY A 557 2.92 -13.09 12.60
C GLY A 557 3.80 -13.42 13.79
N ASP A 558 4.84 -14.23 13.53
CA ASP A 558 5.98 -14.53 14.41
C ASP A 558 5.61 -14.88 15.86
N ALA A 559 4.52 -15.63 16.06
CA ALA A 559 4.11 -16.12 17.38
C ALA A 559 3.12 -17.28 17.24
N LEU A 560 2.99 -18.09 18.30
CA LEU A 560 1.82 -18.93 18.51
C LEU A 560 0.63 -18.07 19.00
N TYR A 561 -0.59 -18.51 18.71
CA TYR A 561 -1.83 -17.82 19.09
C TYR A 561 -2.76 -18.77 19.85
N PRO A 562 -3.66 -18.25 20.71
CA PRO A 562 -4.65 -19.07 21.37
C PRO A 562 -5.55 -19.80 20.36
N ASP A 563 -6.07 -20.97 20.74
CA ASP A 563 -7.01 -21.75 19.92
C ASP A 563 -8.33 -22.08 20.64
N ASP A 564 -8.62 -21.39 21.74
CA ASP A 564 -9.90 -21.52 22.44
C ASP A 564 -11.07 -21.05 21.56
N GLU A 565 -12.27 -21.57 21.86
CA GLU A 565 -13.46 -21.35 21.03
C GLU A 565 -13.81 -19.87 20.85
N GLN A 566 -13.61 -19.04 21.88
CA GLN A 566 -13.92 -17.61 21.82
C GLN A 566 -12.93 -16.88 20.91
N PHE A 567 -11.63 -17.19 21.02
CA PHE A 567 -10.62 -16.63 20.13
C PHE A 567 -10.85 -17.08 18.68
N ILE A 568 -11.08 -18.38 18.45
CA ILE A 568 -11.33 -18.94 17.12
C ILE A 568 -12.60 -18.36 16.49
N ASP A 569 -13.71 -18.17 17.22
CA ASP A 569 -14.91 -17.53 16.67
C ASP A 569 -14.67 -16.07 16.29
N ASN A 570 -13.92 -15.34 17.11
CA ASN A 570 -13.55 -13.96 16.81
C ASN A 570 -12.69 -13.88 15.52
N VAL A 571 -11.72 -14.78 15.38
CA VAL A 571 -10.89 -14.90 14.17
C VAL A 571 -11.71 -15.31 12.95
N ARG A 572 -12.61 -16.29 13.10
CA ARG A 572 -13.48 -16.75 12.01
C ARG A 572 -14.32 -15.61 11.44
N ARG A 573 -14.89 -14.76 12.31
CA ARG A 573 -15.66 -13.57 11.90
C ARG A 573 -14.78 -12.53 11.23
N GLU A 574 -13.63 -12.20 11.83
CA GLU A 574 -12.63 -11.32 11.22
C GLU A 574 -12.23 -11.76 9.81
N ALA A 575 -11.86 -13.02 9.65
CA ALA A 575 -11.45 -13.59 8.38
C ALA A 575 -12.61 -13.58 7.37
N THR A 576 -13.82 -13.92 7.82
CA THR A 576 -15.01 -13.91 6.95
C THR A 576 -15.29 -12.51 6.43
N GLU A 577 -15.34 -11.51 7.31
CA GLU A 577 -15.61 -10.11 6.95
C GLU A 577 -14.56 -9.58 5.96
N ASN A 578 -13.28 -9.82 6.20
CA ASN A 578 -12.20 -9.30 5.36
C ASN A 578 -12.06 -10.06 4.03
N VAL A 579 -12.16 -11.40 4.01
CA VAL A 579 -12.16 -12.17 2.76
C VAL A 579 -13.30 -11.70 1.87
N ARG A 580 -14.51 -11.56 2.43
CA ARG A 580 -15.69 -11.06 1.72
C ARG A 580 -15.48 -9.64 1.16
N ARG A 581 -14.95 -8.74 2.00
CA ARG A 581 -14.74 -7.32 1.65
C ARG A 581 -13.85 -7.15 0.43
N VAL A 582 -12.69 -7.80 0.39
CA VAL A 582 -11.67 -7.52 -0.65
C VAL A 582 -11.70 -8.46 -1.86
N ASN A 583 -12.59 -9.47 -1.88
CA ASN A 583 -12.58 -10.48 -2.94
C ASN A 583 -12.88 -9.94 -4.35
N HIS A 584 -13.52 -8.77 -4.46
CA HIS A 584 -13.83 -8.16 -5.75
C HIS A 584 -12.60 -7.52 -6.43
N HIS A 585 -11.51 -7.29 -5.70
CA HIS A 585 -10.32 -6.64 -6.20
C HIS A 585 -9.48 -7.59 -7.07
N PRO A 586 -9.30 -7.33 -8.38
CA PRO A 586 -8.44 -8.16 -9.23
C PRO A 586 -6.97 -8.16 -8.79
N SER A 587 -6.51 -7.14 -8.06
CA SER A 587 -5.16 -7.10 -7.46
C SER A 587 -4.93 -8.16 -6.39
N LEU A 588 -5.94 -8.59 -5.63
CA LEU A 588 -5.80 -9.65 -4.63
C LEU A 588 -5.25 -10.93 -5.29
N ALA A 589 -4.09 -11.42 -4.84
CA ALA A 589 -3.38 -12.52 -5.49
C ALA A 589 -3.53 -13.85 -4.75
N CYS A 590 -3.49 -13.84 -3.42
CA CYS A 590 -3.68 -14.99 -2.56
C CYS A 590 -4.00 -14.53 -1.13
N TRP A 591 -4.41 -15.49 -0.30
CA TRP A 591 -4.44 -15.35 1.16
C TRP A 591 -3.37 -16.25 1.79
N ALA A 592 -2.52 -15.70 2.66
CA ALA A 592 -1.69 -16.47 3.57
C ALA A 592 -2.23 -16.41 5.01
N GLY A 593 -2.14 -17.52 5.75
CA GLY A 593 -2.60 -17.65 7.13
C GLY A 593 -1.88 -16.77 8.14
N GLY A 594 -0.58 -16.52 7.92
CA GLY A 594 0.24 -15.64 8.75
C GLY A 594 1.72 -15.69 8.36
N ASN A 595 2.50 -14.76 8.92
CA ASN A 595 3.93 -14.61 8.67
C ASN A 595 4.78 -15.58 9.51
N GLU A 596 5.70 -16.27 8.83
CA GLU A 596 6.80 -17.06 9.41
C GLU A 596 6.35 -18.18 10.37
N ILE A 597 5.13 -18.71 10.21
CA ILE A 597 4.57 -19.66 11.17
C ILE A 597 5.22 -21.04 11.03
N GLU A 598 5.24 -21.63 9.83
CA GLU A 598 5.75 -22.99 9.62
C GLU A 598 7.28 -23.06 9.52
N ASN A 599 7.92 -22.07 8.91
CA ASN A 599 9.36 -22.02 8.68
C ASN A 599 10.18 -21.47 9.87
N VAL A 600 9.56 -20.70 10.78
CA VAL A 600 10.25 -20.11 11.95
C VAL A 600 9.61 -20.51 13.26
N VAL A 601 8.33 -20.14 13.49
CA VAL A 601 7.68 -20.28 14.80
C VAL A 601 7.58 -21.75 15.23
N LEU A 602 7.12 -22.65 14.34
CA LEU A 602 7.03 -24.08 14.64
C LEU A 602 8.41 -24.71 14.95
N PRO A 603 9.48 -24.51 14.14
CA PRO A 603 10.82 -24.95 14.49
C PRO A 603 11.33 -24.43 15.84
N ILE A 604 11.16 -23.14 16.13
CA ILE A 604 11.55 -22.56 17.43
C ILE A 604 10.77 -23.24 18.57
N SER A 605 9.48 -23.48 18.38
CA SER A 605 8.61 -24.16 19.35
C SER A 605 9.07 -25.59 19.62
N GLY A 606 9.46 -26.34 18.59
CA GLY A 606 9.98 -27.70 18.74
C GLY A 606 11.32 -27.79 19.45
N ILE A 607 12.14 -26.72 19.41
CA ILE A 607 13.40 -26.61 20.15
C ILE A 607 13.16 -26.20 21.60
N ALA A 608 12.32 -25.19 21.82
CA ALA A 608 12.13 -24.58 23.14
C ALA A 608 11.16 -25.35 24.04
N ASP A 609 10.18 -26.06 23.48
CA ASP A 609 9.26 -26.92 24.23
C ASP A 609 8.85 -28.15 23.41
N LYS A 610 9.77 -29.12 23.39
CA LYS A 610 9.63 -30.36 22.63
C LYS A 610 8.46 -31.23 23.11
N ASP A 611 8.15 -31.21 24.40
CA ASP A 611 7.12 -32.08 24.99
C ASP A 611 5.71 -31.66 24.55
N ASN A 612 5.51 -30.35 24.33
CA ASN A 612 4.24 -29.79 23.84
C ASN A 612 4.21 -29.57 22.32
N PHE A 613 5.26 -29.89 21.57
CA PHE A 613 5.35 -29.55 20.14
C PHE A 613 4.16 -30.07 19.31
N LEU A 614 3.68 -31.29 19.55
CA LEU A 614 2.52 -31.84 18.84
C LEU A 614 1.22 -31.09 19.15
N LEU A 615 1.09 -30.53 20.36
CA LEU A 615 -0.04 -29.67 20.69
C LEU A 615 0.02 -28.40 19.84
N TYR A 616 1.18 -27.75 19.74
CA TYR A 616 1.35 -26.54 18.94
C TYR A 616 1.10 -26.77 17.46
N VAL A 617 1.53 -27.92 16.91
CA VAL A 617 1.18 -28.32 15.54
C VAL A 617 -0.34 -28.49 15.39
N GLY A 618 -1.01 -29.14 16.34
CA GLY A 618 -2.47 -29.27 16.33
C GLY A 618 -3.21 -27.92 16.37
N GLN A 619 -2.73 -26.98 17.21
CA GLN A 619 -3.28 -25.62 17.28
C GLN A 619 -3.05 -24.85 15.98
N TYR A 620 -1.87 -25.01 15.37
CA TYR A 620 -1.56 -24.47 14.05
C TYR A 620 -2.54 -25.01 12.99
N GLU A 621 -2.75 -26.33 12.93
CA GLU A 621 -3.68 -26.93 11.97
C GLU A 621 -5.12 -26.47 12.21
N HIS A 622 -5.57 -26.35 13.46
CA HIS A 622 -6.92 -25.89 13.79
C HIS A 622 -7.17 -24.43 13.37
N LEU A 623 -6.25 -23.52 13.70
CA LEU A 623 -6.38 -22.10 13.36
C LEU A 623 -6.14 -21.85 11.87
N TYR A 624 -4.98 -22.23 11.36
CA TYR A 624 -4.53 -21.81 10.04
C TYR A 624 -5.03 -22.72 8.90
N ILE A 625 -5.49 -23.94 9.18
CA ILE A 625 -5.95 -24.84 8.12
C ILE A 625 -7.43 -25.15 8.28
N ASP A 626 -7.88 -25.67 9.41
CA ASP A 626 -9.28 -26.01 9.59
C ASP A 626 -10.18 -24.75 9.61
N THR A 627 -9.78 -23.71 10.33
CA THR A 627 -10.57 -22.47 10.40
C THR A 627 -10.35 -21.57 9.18
N LEU A 628 -9.14 -21.03 8.99
CA LEU A 628 -8.89 -19.99 7.99
C LEU A 628 -9.07 -20.47 6.53
N PHE A 629 -8.56 -21.66 6.17
CA PHE A 629 -8.73 -22.17 4.79
C PHE A 629 -10.21 -22.41 4.47
N ARG A 630 -11.00 -22.92 5.42
CA ARG A 630 -12.45 -23.10 5.21
C ARG A 630 -13.18 -21.78 5.06
N VAL A 631 -12.80 -20.76 5.82
CA VAL A 631 -13.35 -19.40 5.64
C VAL A 631 -13.08 -18.88 4.25
N VAL A 632 -11.84 -19.04 3.73
CA VAL A 632 -11.49 -18.65 2.36
C VAL A 632 -12.33 -19.44 1.35
N ALA A 633 -12.32 -20.78 1.42
CA ALA A 633 -13.02 -21.64 0.47
C ALA A 633 -14.55 -21.49 0.49
N ALA A 634 -15.13 -21.02 1.60
CA ALA A 634 -16.55 -20.73 1.73
C ALA A 634 -16.96 -19.40 1.08
N ASN A 635 -16.04 -18.44 1.00
CA ASN A 635 -16.34 -17.08 0.53
C ASN A 635 -15.73 -16.75 -0.84
N THR A 636 -14.81 -17.56 -1.35
CA THR A 636 -14.23 -17.39 -2.68
C THR A 636 -13.83 -18.71 -3.32
N ARG A 637 -14.04 -18.82 -4.62
CA ARG A 637 -13.48 -19.87 -5.49
C ARG A 637 -12.26 -19.37 -6.27
N SER A 638 -12.06 -18.06 -6.35
CA SER A 638 -11.07 -17.45 -7.25
C SER A 638 -9.67 -17.28 -6.66
N ILE A 639 -9.51 -17.35 -5.34
CA ILE A 639 -8.26 -17.02 -4.64
C ILE A 639 -7.64 -18.25 -3.97
N SER A 640 -6.35 -18.49 -4.21
CA SER A 640 -5.57 -19.54 -3.53
C SER A 640 -5.28 -19.21 -2.06
N TYR A 641 -5.05 -20.24 -1.26
CA TYR A 641 -4.69 -20.13 0.15
C TYR A 641 -3.36 -20.84 0.50
N THR A 642 -2.59 -20.32 1.44
CA THR A 642 -1.45 -20.99 2.08
C THR A 642 -1.50 -20.75 3.59
N PRO A 643 -1.23 -21.72 4.47
CA PRO A 643 -1.38 -21.51 5.93
C PRO A 643 -0.28 -20.65 6.57
N SER A 644 0.87 -20.53 5.91
CA SER A 644 2.03 -19.75 6.36
C SER A 644 2.66 -19.03 5.16
N SER A 645 3.29 -17.88 5.40
CA SER A 645 4.00 -17.11 4.39
C SER A 645 5.15 -17.88 3.77
N GLY A 646 5.86 -18.68 4.57
CA GLY A 646 6.85 -19.65 4.13
C GLY A 646 6.50 -21.07 4.59
N ASN A 647 6.54 -22.04 3.67
CA ASN A 647 6.33 -23.48 3.94
C ASN A 647 6.77 -24.36 2.76
N ASN A 648 6.76 -25.68 2.96
CA ASN A 648 7.21 -26.66 1.95
C ASN A 648 6.10 -27.12 0.98
N GLY A 649 4.93 -26.48 0.99
CA GLY A 649 3.77 -26.82 0.17
C GLY A 649 2.91 -27.95 0.73
N TRP A 650 1.94 -28.42 -0.05
CA TRP A 650 0.96 -29.44 0.35
C TRP A 650 1.08 -30.73 -0.47
N THR A 651 0.63 -31.83 0.12
CA THR A 651 0.54 -33.15 -0.53
C THR A 651 -0.88 -33.46 -1.02
N ARG A 652 -1.89 -32.99 -0.29
CA ARG A 652 -3.31 -33.16 -0.63
C ARG A 652 -4.15 -32.00 -0.10
N ILE A 653 -5.10 -31.56 -0.92
CA ILE A 653 -6.21 -30.69 -0.50
C ILE A 653 -7.51 -31.48 -0.68
N ASP A 654 -8.28 -31.62 0.39
CA ASP A 654 -9.57 -32.30 0.40
C ASP A 654 -10.44 -31.78 1.56
N MET A 655 -11.49 -31.04 1.22
CA MET A 655 -12.38 -30.37 2.18
C MET A 655 -13.13 -31.34 3.10
N SER A 656 -13.19 -32.63 2.77
CA SER A 656 -13.80 -33.67 3.62
C SER A 656 -12.91 -34.15 4.76
N LEU A 657 -11.61 -33.83 4.73
CA LEU A 657 -10.68 -34.19 5.80
C LEU A 657 -10.86 -33.26 7.01
N PRO A 658 -10.53 -33.73 8.23
CA PRO A 658 -10.48 -32.88 9.42
C PRO A 658 -9.50 -31.72 9.24
N VAL A 659 -8.32 -32.00 8.68
CA VAL A 659 -7.34 -30.98 8.25
C VAL A 659 -7.39 -30.92 6.72
N PRO A 660 -8.11 -29.94 6.14
CA PRO A 660 -8.45 -29.95 4.71
C PRO A 660 -7.27 -29.74 3.75
N MET A 661 -6.11 -29.32 4.26
CA MET A 661 -4.87 -29.18 3.50
C MET A 661 -3.74 -29.87 4.25
N VAL A 662 -3.24 -30.98 3.71
CA VAL A 662 -2.17 -31.78 4.33
C VAL A 662 -0.81 -31.22 3.89
N GLN A 663 -0.13 -30.51 4.79
CA GLN A 663 1.18 -29.92 4.54
C GLN A 663 2.28 -30.98 4.38
N VAL A 664 3.33 -30.62 3.65
CA VAL A 664 4.56 -31.42 3.54
C VAL A 664 5.35 -31.36 4.86
N TYR A 665 5.33 -30.21 5.56
CA TYR A 665 6.18 -29.94 6.73
C TYR A 665 7.64 -30.33 6.45
N GLU A 666 8.28 -31.06 7.35
CA GLU A 666 9.65 -31.57 7.21
C GLU A 666 9.73 -32.96 6.56
N ASN A 667 8.64 -33.50 6.01
CA ASN A 667 8.63 -34.78 5.28
C ASN A 667 9.21 -34.62 3.86
N LYS A 668 10.42 -34.07 3.78
CA LYS A 668 11.12 -33.73 2.54
C LYS A 668 11.91 -34.93 2.02
N THR A 669 11.96 -35.06 0.70
CA THR A 669 12.88 -35.98 0.04
C THR A 669 14.22 -35.29 -0.17
N LYS A 670 15.32 -36.01 0.11
CA LYS A 670 16.66 -35.49 -0.14
C LYS A 670 16.82 -35.10 -1.61
N ASP A 671 17.53 -34.00 -1.86
CA ASP A 671 17.80 -33.46 -3.20
C ASP A 671 16.55 -32.95 -3.95
N TYR A 672 15.40 -32.82 -3.29
CA TYR A 672 14.20 -32.15 -3.84
C TYR A 672 14.15 -30.69 -3.35
N ILE A 673 13.50 -29.80 -4.10
CA ILE A 673 13.32 -28.38 -3.75
C ILE A 673 11.84 -28.12 -3.47
N TYR A 674 11.55 -27.47 -2.34
CA TYR A 674 10.22 -27.17 -1.86
C TYR A 674 10.10 -25.69 -1.57
N GLY A 675 8.90 -25.15 -1.80
CA GLY A 675 8.51 -23.86 -1.25
C GLY A 675 9.30 -22.65 -1.71
N ASP A 676 9.04 -21.56 -1.01
CA ASP A 676 9.80 -20.33 -1.06
C ASP A 676 11.01 -20.36 -0.10
N THR A 677 11.80 -19.29 -0.13
CA THR A 677 12.97 -19.09 0.71
C THR A 677 12.95 -17.71 1.35
N GLU A 678 13.52 -17.66 2.54
CA GLU A 678 13.83 -16.43 3.26
C GLU A 678 15.35 -16.39 3.54
N HIS A 679 15.97 -15.21 3.44
CA HIS A 679 17.42 -15.09 3.65
C HIS A 679 17.86 -13.80 4.37
N TYR A 680 18.27 -13.98 5.62
CA TYR A 680 18.82 -12.94 6.48
C TYR A 680 20.19 -13.35 7.04
N ASN A 681 21.24 -13.15 6.25
CA ASN A 681 22.62 -13.41 6.68
C ASN A 681 23.37 -12.08 6.91
N TYR A 682 23.44 -11.67 8.18
CA TYR A 682 24.06 -10.42 8.60
C TYR A 682 25.60 -10.46 8.69
N SER A 683 26.23 -11.58 8.33
CA SER A 683 27.68 -11.66 8.23
C SER A 683 28.18 -10.92 7.00
N ALA A 684 28.83 -9.77 7.23
CA ALA A 684 29.44 -8.97 6.16
C ALA A 684 30.37 -9.80 5.27
N VAL A 685 31.13 -10.77 5.82
CA VAL A 685 32.10 -11.58 5.05
C VAL A 685 31.44 -12.43 3.96
N SER A 686 30.23 -12.92 4.21
CA SER A 686 29.48 -13.76 3.27
C SER A 686 28.47 -12.98 2.43
N ALA A 687 28.38 -11.66 2.60
CA ALA A 687 27.35 -10.81 1.99
C ALA A 687 27.24 -10.95 0.46
N PHE A 688 28.38 -11.16 -0.21
CA PHE A 688 28.47 -11.33 -1.67
C PHE A 688 28.97 -12.73 -2.08
N ASP A 689 28.84 -13.70 -1.17
CA ASP A 689 29.10 -15.11 -1.49
C ASP A 689 27.79 -15.77 -1.95
N GLU A 690 27.61 -15.89 -3.26
CA GLU A 690 26.43 -16.53 -3.85
C GLU A 690 26.21 -17.97 -3.38
N SER A 691 27.25 -18.66 -2.87
CA SER A 691 27.09 -20.02 -2.34
C SER A 691 26.34 -20.06 -1.01
N SER A 692 26.23 -18.92 -0.33
CA SER A 692 25.44 -18.77 0.90
C SER A 692 23.95 -18.49 0.64
N TYR A 693 23.59 -18.10 -0.58
CA TYR A 693 22.21 -17.78 -0.92
C TYR A 693 21.39 -19.06 -1.13
N PRO A 694 20.13 -19.12 -0.64
CA PRO A 694 19.32 -20.32 -0.73
C PRO A 694 18.82 -20.54 -2.16
N VAL A 695 18.90 -21.78 -2.64
CA VAL A 695 18.31 -22.22 -3.91
C VAL A 695 16.88 -22.71 -3.63
N GLY A 696 15.88 -21.93 -4.08
CA GLY A 696 14.46 -22.22 -3.85
C GLY A 696 13.59 -21.93 -5.08
N ARG A 697 12.27 -22.16 -4.98
CA ARG A 697 11.31 -21.86 -6.06
C ARG A 697 10.96 -20.38 -6.15
N PHE A 698 11.01 -19.69 -5.02
CA PHE A 698 10.62 -18.30 -4.86
C PHE A 698 11.40 -17.71 -3.69
N ALA A 699 11.72 -16.41 -3.71
CA ALA A 699 12.33 -15.72 -2.58
C ALA A 699 11.30 -14.74 -2.01
N ALA A 700 10.67 -15.10 -0.89
CA ALA A 700 9.57 -14.33 -0.30
C ALA A 700 10.05 -13.22 0.63
N GLU A 701 11.23 -13.41 1.24
CA GLU A 701 11.91 -12.37 2.00
C GLU A 701 13.43 -12.49 1.90
N PHE A 702 14.12 -11.36 1.88
CA PHE A 702 15.56 -11.29 2.07
C PHE A 702 15.95 -9.83 2.26
N GLY A 703 16.98 -9.59 3.07
CA GLY A 703 17.42 -8.22 3.27
C GLY A 703 18.60 -8.00 4.19
N PHE A 704 19.06 -6.75 4.19
CA PHE A 704 20.04 -6.18 5.12
C PHE A 704 19.62 -4.73 5.41
N HIS A 705 19.74 -4.29 6.66
CA HIS A 705 19.30 -2.97 7.10
C HIS A 705 20.28 -1.85 6.77
N SER A 706 19.78 -0.63 6.61
CA SER A 706 20.56 0.58 6.38
C SER A 706 19.98 1.78 7.12
N MET A 707 20.83 2.78 7.34
CA MET A 707 20.38 4.08 7.85
C MET A 707 19.50 4.81 6.81
N PRO A 708 18.46 5.55 7.25
CA PRO A 708 17.82 6.55 6.42
C PRO A 708 18.72 7.78 6.24
N SER A 709 18.34 8.66 5.32
CA SER A 709 19.06 9.90 5.00
C SER A 709 19.15 10.87 6.18
N LEU A 710 20.09 11.81 6.07
CA LEU A 710 20.23 12.92 7.02
C LEU A 710 18.95 13.75 7.10
N GLU A 711 18.30 14.01 5.95
CA GLU A 711 17.06 14.77 5.85
C GLU A 711 15.93 14.12 6.66
N THR A 712 15.82 12.79 6.57
CA THR A 712 14.85 12.02 7.36
C THR A 712 15.19 12.07 8.85
N TRP A 713 16.45 11.90 9.25
CA TRP A 713 16.86 12.02 10.65
C TRP A 713 16.54 13.38 11.27
N ARG A 714 16.81 14.48 10.55
CA ARG A 714 16.51 15.85 11.00
C ARG A 714 15.04 16.09 11.34
N SER A 715 14.13 15.31 10.73
CA SER A 715 12.69 15.39 11.06
C SER A 715 12.35 14.79 12.43
N ALA A 716 13.21 13.93 12.99
CA ALA A 716 12.93 13.11 14.16
C ALA A 716 13.90 13.30 15.33
N ILE A 717 15.08 13.90 15.16
CA ILE A 717 16.04 14.10 16.27
C ILE A 717 16.65 15.50 16.25
N ASP A 718 17.32 15.88 17.34
CA ASP A 718 18.02 17.17 17.46
C ASP A 718 19.41 17.09 16.80
N GLU A 719 19.97 18.24 16.36
CA GLU A 719 21.24 18.28 15.62
C GLU A 719 22.42 17.70 16.42
N GLU A 720 22.39 17.82 17.76
CA GLU A 720 23.42 17.25 18.65
C GLU A 720 23.46 15.72 18.65
N ASP A 721 22.37 15.08 18.22
CA ASP A 721 22.25 13.62 18.15
C ASP A 721 22.61 13.06 16.75
N LEU A 722 22.89 13.91 15.76
CA LEU A 722 23.22 13.54 14.37
C LEU A 722 24.65 13.00 14.24
N HIS A 723 24.91 11.89 14.93
CA HIS A 723 26.11 11.09 14.82
C HIS A 723 25.78 9.61 15.05
N PHE A 724 26.51 8.72 14.38
CA PHE A 724 26.09 7.34 14.11
C PHE A 724 25.63 6.56 15.35
N ASN A 725 26.32 6.71 16.48
CA ASN A 725 26.02 5.98 17.73
C ASN A 725 25.44 6.88 18.84
N SER A 726 24.65 7.92 18.51
CA SER A 726 23.89 8.64 19.55
C SER A 726 22.98 7.70 20.31
N ALA A 727 22.69 8.02 21.57
CA ALA A 727 21.76 7.24 22.38
C ALA A 727 20.38 7.13 21.72
N VAL A 728 19.90 8.22 21.08
CA VAL A 728 18.60 8.22 20.39
C VAL A 728 18.62 7.37 19.12
N ILE A 729 19.67 7.42 18.30
CA ILE A 729 19.74 6.58 17.08
C ILE A 729 19.85 5.11 17.46
N VAL A 730 20.68 4.79 18.46
CA VAL A 730 20.81 3.41 18.97
C VAL A 730 19.48 2.92 19.53
N SER A 731 18.76 3.74 20.31
CA SER A 731 17.44 3.36 20.84
C SER A 731 16.41 3.10 19.75
N ARG A 732 16.50 3.79 18.60
CA ARG A 732 15.59 3.62 17.47
C ARG A 732 15.97 2.47 16.56
N ASN A 733 17.20 1.95 16.67
CA ASN A 733 17.58 0.72 15.99
C ASN A 733 16.96 -0.47 16.74
N HIS A 734 15.83 -0.94 16.23
CA HIS A 734 15.14 -2.12 16.75
C HIS A 734 15.67 -3.41 16.12
N HIS A 735 16.75 -3.36 15.34
CA HIS A 735 17.52 -4.55 14.96
C HIS A 735 18.76 -4.67 15.85
N TYR A 736 18.81 -5.56 16.84
CA TYR A 736 17.76 -6.50 17.26
C TYR A 736 16.79 -5.89 18.27
N PRO A 737 15.55 -6.42 18.38
CA PRO A 737 14.51 -5.79 19.19
C PRO A 737 14.85 -5.87 20.67
N PRO A 738 14.37 -4.93 21.52
CA PRO A 738 14.79 -4.86 22.91
C PRO A 738 14.41 -6.11 23.71
N GLY A 739 13.33 -6.82 23.35
CA GLY A 739 12.88 -8.04 24.03
C GLY A 739 12.08 -7.77 25.29
N GLY A 740 11.46 -6.59 25.39
CA GLY A 740 10.74 -6.15 26.58
C GLY A 740 10.69 -4.63 26.72
N LEU A 741 10.05 -4.15 27.79
CA LEU A 741 9.87 -2.72 28.05
C LEU A 741 11.18 -2.01 28.47
N VAL A 742 12.13 -2.74 29.05
CA VAL A 742 13.45 -2.19 29.38
C VAL A 742 14.40 -2.53 28.23
N ALA A 743 14.86 -1.50 27.51
CA ALA A 743 15.70 -1.69 26.35
C ALA A 743 17.05 -2.33 26.73
N ASP A 744 17.32 -3.52 26.18
CA ASP A 744 18.66 -4.08 26.14
C ASP A 744 19.43 -3.43 25.00
N VAL A 745 20.12 -2.34 25.31
CA VAL A 745 20.90 -1.54 24.35
C VAL A 745 21.96 -2.39 23.62
N SER A 746 22.40 -3.52 24.19
CA SER A 746 23.37 -4.40 23.53
C SER A 746 22.81 -5.03 22.24
N LYS A 747 21.48 -5.25 22.18
CA LYS A 747 20.80 -5.78 20.99
C LYS A 747 20.75 -4.78 19.85
N SER A 748 20.38 -3.53 20.14
CA SER A 748 20.43 -2.45 19.16
C SER A 748 21.85 -2.15 18.70
N LEU A 749 22.84 -2.18 19.61
CA LEU A 749 24.26 -2.00 19.25
C LEU A 749 24.77 -3.11 18.34
N LYS A 750 24.19 -4.31 18.38
CA LYS A 750 24.55 -5.39 17.47
C LYS A 750 24.18 -5.07 16.02
N GLY A 751 22.97 -4.57 15.73
CA GLY A 751 22.62 -4.15 14.38
C GLY A 751 23.44 -2.94 13.90
N MET A 752 23.81 -2.03 14.82
CA MET A 752 24.75 -0.95 14.52
C MET A 752 26.13 -1.50 14.12
N ALA A 753 26.61 -2.53 14.81
CA ALA A 753 27.87 -3.19 14.52
C ALA A 753 27.85 -3.94 13.17
N GLU A 754 26.72 -4.53 12.79
CA GLU A 754 26.56 -5.20 11.49
C GLU A 754 26.67 -4.21 10.32
N MET A 755 25.96 -3.07 10.37
CA MET A 755 26.13 -1.99 9.38
C MET A 755 27.56 -1.45 9.36
N THR A 756 28.17 -1.28 10.53
CA THR A 756 29.55 -0.81 10.65
C THR A 756 30.54 -1.79 10.00
N ALA A 757 30.40 -3.09 10.28
CA ALA A 757 31.26 -4.14 9.73
C ALA A 757 31.13 -4.23 8.21
N ALA A 758 29.91 -4.11 7.69
CA ALA A 758 29.63 -4.08 6.25
C ALA A 758 30.36 -2.91 5.56
N VAL A 759 30.23 -1.70 6.09
CA VAL A 759 30.93 -0.51 5.56
C VAL A 759 32.45 -0.67 5.65
N GLN A 760 32.96 -1.13 6.80
CA GLN A 760 34.41 -1.31 7.03
C GLN A 760 35.07 -2.30 6.07
N LEU A 761 34.35 -3.35 5.70
CA LEU A 761 34.85 -4.41 4.83
C LEU A 761 34.85 -3.99 3.36
N TYR A 762 33.82 -3.26 2.90
CA TYR A 762 33.59 -3.04 1.47
C TYR A 762 33.82 -1.62 0.96
N TYR A 763 33.67 -0.57 1.78
CA TYR A 763 33.66 0.83 1.31
C TYR A 763 34.79 1.69 1.91
N PRO A 764 35.17 2.80 1.24
CA PRO A 764 35.97 3.85 1.87
C PRO A 764 35.29 4.32 3.17
N LEU A 765 36.08 4.40 4.25
CA LEU A 765 35.55 4.80 5.55
C LEU A 765 35.28 6.30 5.58
N PRO A 766 34.05 6.73 5.87
CA PRO A 766 33.79 8.15 6.00
C PRO A 766 34.61 8.79 7.12
N ASN A 767 35.20 9.94 6.80
CA ASN A 767 36.12 10.67 7.67
C ASN A 767 36.06 12.17 7.40
N ARG A 768 34.84 12.74 7.36
CA ARG A 768 34.63 14.18 7.17
C ARG A 768 34.92 14.97 8.45
N THR A 769 35.38 16.20 8.30
CA THR A 769 35.72 17.10 9.41
C THR A 769 34.46 17.62 10.11
N ASP A 770 33.42 17.95 9.34
CA ASP A 770 32.11 18.29 9.88
C ASP A 770 31.41 17.01 10.40
N PRO A 771 31.05 16.94 11.71
CA PRO A 771 30.40 15.76 12.28
C PRO A 771 29.08 15.38 11.60
N VAL A 772 28.28 16.35 11.17
CA VAL A 772 26.98 16.11 10.52
C VAL A 772 27.19 15.62 9.09
N ALA A 773 28.16 16.19 8.37
CA ALA A 773 28.56 15.67 7.06
C ALA A 773 29.13 14.25 7.16
N ASN A 774 29.92 13.97 8.22
CA ASN A 774 30.45 12.64 8.48
C ASN A 774 29.33 11.63 8.77
N PHE A 775 28.36 12.01 9.59
CA PHE A 775 27.17 11.20 9.85
C PHE A 775 26.39 10.90 8.57
N SER A 776 26.13 11.92 7.74
CA SER A 776 25.47 11.77 6.44
C SER A 776 26.22 10.79 5.52
N ALA A 777 27.55 10.90 5.45
CA ALA A 777 28.39 9.99 4.67
C ALA A 777 28.36 8.54 5.21
N TRP A 778 28.32 8.35 6.54
CA TRP A 778 28.10 7.03 7.14
C TRP A 778 26.72 6.47 6.80
N CYS A 779 25.66 7.26 6.89
CA CYS A 779 24.32 6.82 6.49
C CYS A 779 24.32 6.37 5.03
N HIS A 780 24.86 7.19 4.13
CA HIS A 780 24.93 6.88 2.71
C HIS A 780 25.74 5.59 2.43
N ALA A 781 26.89 5.40 3.09
CA ALA A 781 27.69 4.18 2.94
C ALA A 781 26.92 2.90 3.32
N THR A 782 26.07 2.94 4.36
CA THR A 782 25.19 1.80 4.68
C THR A 782 24.15 1.54 3.60
N GLN A 783 23.62 2.59 2.96
CA GLN A 783 22.66 2.44 1.84
C GLN A 783 23.33 1.89 0.58
N LEU A 784 24.59 2.25 0.30
CA LEU A 784 25.37 1.64 -0.80
C LEU A 784 25.52 0.13 -0.59
N PHE A 785 25.92 -0.29 0.63
CA PHE A 785 26.01 -1.71 0.98
C PHE A 785 24.69 -2.44 0.78
N GLN A 786 23.61 -1.88 1.34
CA GLN A 786 22.27 -2.44 1.19
C GLN A 786 21.90 -2.59 -0.30
N ALA A 787 22.09 -1.57 -1.12
CA ALA A 787 21.71 -1.63 -2.53
C ALA A 787 22.46 -2.72 -3.30
N GLU A 788 23.77 -2.87 -3.08
CA GLU A 788 24.55 -3.93 -3.71
C GLU A 788 24.20 -5.32 -3.17
N PHE A 789 23.93 -5.44 -1.87
CA PHE A 789 23.53 -6.70 -1.24
C PHE A 789 22.25 -7.26 -1.89
N TYR A 790 21.24 -6.41 -2.08
CA TYR A 790 19.97 -6.81 -2.70
C TYR A 790 20.15 -7.07 -4.19
N GLN A 791 20.96 -6.24 -4.88
CA GLN A 791 21.24 -6.47 -6.29
C GLN A 791 21.90 -7.83 -6.53
N SER A 792 22.87 -8.22 -5.69
CA SER A 792 23.54 -9.52 -5.77
C SER A 792 22.53 -10.68 -5.65
N GLN A 793 21.67 -10.64 -4.63
CA GLN A 793 20.65 -11.67 -4.42
C GLN A 793 19.59 -11.70 -5.54
N ILE A 794 19.08 -10.53 -5.96
CA ILE A 794 18.11 -10.45 -7.06
C ILE A 794 18.68 -11.02 -8.35
N GLN A 795 19.94 -10.70 -8.68
CA GLN A 795 20.59 -11.24 -9.87
C GLN A 795 20.76 -12.76 -9.79
N PHE A 796 21.08 -13.29 -8.61
CA PHE A 796 21.15 -14.73 -8.35
C PHE A 796 19.78 -15.40 -8.53
N TYR A 797 18.74 -14.89 -7.88
CA TYR A 797 17.38 -15.44 -7.97
C TYR A 797 16.80 -15.35 -9.38
N ARG A 798 17.00 -14.24 -10.08
CA ARG A 798 16.54 -14.09 -11.47
C ARG A 798 17.25 -15.04 -12.42
N ARG A 799 18.55 -15.31 -12.21
CA ARG A 799 19.27 -16.36 -12.94
C ARG A 799 18.67 -17.73 -12.70
N GLY A 800 18.23 -18.01 -11.47
CA GLY A 800 17.60 -19.28 -11.11
C GLY A 800 16.31 -19.60 -11.88
N SER A 801 15.71 -18.62 -12.57
CA SER A 801 14.57 -18.85 -13.46
C SER A 801 14.85 -19.86 -14.59
N GLY A 802 16.07 -19.83 -15.15
CA GLY A 802 16.56 -20.80 -16.13
C GLY A 802 17.26 -22.02 -15.50
N GLY A 803 17.43 -22.04 -14.18
CA GLY A 803 18.01 -23.15 -13.43
C GLY A 803 17.07 -24.35 -13.27
N LYS A 804 17.52 -25.36 -12.52
CA LYS A 804 16.73 -26.57 -12.23
C LYS A 804 15.66 -26.30 -11.17
N GLU A 805 15.93 -25.36 -10.28
CA GLU A 805 15.00 -24.84 -9.29
C GLU A 805 13.78 -24.17 -9.94
N ARG A 806 13.95 -23.62 -11.16
CA ARG A 806 12.94 -22.82 -11.87
C ARG A 806 12.38 -21.74 -10.96
N GLN A 807 13.26 -20.85 -10.50
CA GLN A 807 12.89 -19.75 -9.61
C GLN A 807 11.89 -18.80 -10.30
N ARG A 808 10.78 -18.42 -9.64
CA ARG A 808 9.67 -17.64 -10.24
C ARG A 808 9.33 -16.34 -9.52
N GLY A 809 10.16 -15.85 -8.62
CA GLY A 809 9.93 -14.51 -8.10
C GLY A 809 10.76 -14.07 -6.92
N THR A 810 10.89 -12.76 -6.77
CA THR A 810 11.58 -12.12 -5.65
C THR A 810 10.70 -11.05 -5.04
N LEU A 811 10.47 -11.14 -3.74
CA LEU A 811 9.92 -10.10 -2.90
C LEU A 811 10.96 -9.79 -1.81
N PHE A 812 11.61 -8.64 -1.89
CA PHE A 812 12.60 -8.28 -0.89
C PHE A 812 11.93 -7.70 0.37
N TRP A 813 12.62 -7.83 1.50
CA TRP A 813 12.24 -7.19 2.75
C TRP A 813 13.04 -5.90 2.92
N GLN A 814 12.46 -4.70 3.03
CA GLN A 814 11.05 -4.33 2.92
C GLN A 814 10.89 -3.07 2.05
N LEU A 815 9.68 -2.76 1.59
CA LEU A 815 9.42 -1.60 0.73
C LEU A 815 9.60 -0.28 1.48
N ASN A 816 8.88 -0.08 2.57
CA ASN A 816 8.69 1.22 3.21
C ASN A 816 8.98 1.21 4.71
N ASP A 817 9.29 2.38 5.25
CA ASP A 817 9.42 2.63 6.68
C ASP A 817 8.11 3.12 7.31
N VAL A 818 7.89 2.74 8.58
CA VAL A 818 6.78 3.23 9.41
C VAL A 818 7.16 4.47 10.25
N TRP A 819 8.46 4.70 10.42
CA TRP A 819 9.06 5.82 11.17
C TRP A 819 10.54 5.98 10.81
N GLN A 820 11.21 7.03 11.32
CA GLN A 820 12.61 7.33 11.03
C GLN A 820 13.58 6.45 11.84
N ALA A 821 14.01 5.32 11.29
CA ALA A 821 14.93 4.39 11.98
C ALA A 821 15.82 3.63 10.97
N PRO A 822 16.92 3.00 11.40
CA PRO A 822 17.66 2.06 10.57
C PRO A 822 16.82 0.80 10.35
N THR A 823 16.55 0.46 9.10
CA THR A 823 15.66 -0.65 8.70
C THR A 823 16.07 -1.23 7.35
N TRP A 824 15.40 -2.30 6.94
CA TRP A 824 15.51 -2.89 5.60
C TRP A 824 14.78 -2.11 4.51
N ALA A 825 14.12 -1.00 4.82
CA ALA A 825 13.27 -0.28 3.88
C ALA A 825 14.04 0.28 2.69
N ALA A 826 13.40 0.26 1.53
CA ALA A 826 13.87 0.93 0.31
C ALA A 826 13.40 2.40 0.25
N LEU A 827 12.20 2.66 0.78
CA LEU A 827 11.57 3.98 0.91
C LEU A 827 11.58 4.40 2.38
N GLU A 828 12.18 5.54 2.66
CA GLU A 828 12.22 6.12 4.00
C GLU A 828 10.84 6.64 4.41
N TYR A 829 10.64 6.90 5.72
CA TYR A 829 9.41 7.51 6.20
C TYR A 829 9.21 8.88 5.54
N GLY A 830 8.05 9.09 4.92
CA GLY A 830 7.77 10.27 4.10
C GLY A 830 8.04 10.09 2.60
N GLY A 831 8.49 8.92 2.14
CA GLY A 831 8.53 8.54 0.73
C GLY A 831 9.85 8.81 0.00
N ARG A 832 10.88 9.33 0.68
CA ARG A 832 12.20 9.55 0.09
C ARG A 832 12.85 8.21 -0.29
N TRP A 833 13.45 8.16 -1.48
CA TRP A 833 14.17 6.97 -1.95
C TRP A 833 15.55 6.88 -1.32
N LYS A 834 15.88 5.72 -0.72
CA LYS A 834 17.28 5.33 -0.45
C LYS A 834 18.01 5.05 -1.76
N VAL A 835 19.26 4.57 -1.69
CA VAL A 835 20.00 4.04 -2.85
C VAL A 835 19.31 2.81 -3.45
N LEU A 836 18.76 1.93 -2.60
CA LEU A 836 18.20 0.63 -2.97
C LEU A 836 17.16 0.68 -4.12
N PRO A 837 16.10 1.51 -4.08
CA PRO A 837 15.12 1.61 -5.17
C PRO A 837 15.69 1.81 -6.58
N TYR A 838 16.80 2.54 -6.73
CA TYR A 838 17.44 2.77 -8.02
C TYR A 838 18.12 1.50 -8.57
N TYR A 839 18.72 0.71 -7.68
CA TYR A 839 19.27 -0.60 -8.02
C TYR A 839 18.18 -1.60 -8.38
N ILE A 840 17.11 -1.61 -7.60
CA ILE A 840 15.92 -2.43 -7.82
C ILE A 840 15.30 -2.12 -9.18
N ARG A 841 15.06 -0.84 -9.50
CA ARG A 841 14.53 -0.39 -10.79
C ARG A 841 15.31 -0.97 -11.97
N ARG A 842 16.65 -0.94 -11.92
CA ARG A 842 17.53 -1.54 -12.94
C ARG A 842 17.44 -3.07 -12.94
N GLY A 843 17.56 -3.68 -11.77
CA GLY A 843 17.54 -5.14 -11.60
C GLY A 843 16.23 -5.83 -11.97
N TYR A 844 15.11 -5.10 -11.96
CA TYR A 844 13.76 -5.58 -12.30
C TYR A 844 13.29 -5.23 -13.72
N GLN A 845 14.16 -4.70 -14.57
CA GLN A 845 13.84 -4.55 -16.01
C GLN A 845 13.59 -5.92 -16.68
N ASN A 846 12.90 -5.92 -17.82
CA ASN A 846 12.46 -7.17 -18.45
C ASN A 846 13.60 -8.03 -19.00
N VAL A 847 14.67 -7.41 -19.49
CA VAL A 847 15.88 -8.10 -19.99
C VAL A 847 17.08 -7.47 -19.30
N VAL A 848 17.79 -8.24 -18.48
CA VAL A 848 18.92 -7.74 -17.67
C VAL A 848 20.17 -8.55 -17.94
N VAL A 849 21.30 -7.85 -17.97
CA VAL A 849 22.63 -8.47 -17.90
C VAL A 849 23.14 -8.40 -16.46
N SER A 850 23.72 -9.49 -15.96
CA SER A 850 24.24 -9.59 -14.60
C SER A 850 25.55 -10.34 -14.55
N THR A 851 26.24 -10.22 -13.41
CA THR A 851 27.51 -10.92 -13.16
C THR A 851 27.39 -11.88 -12.01
N SER A 852 28.09 -13.01 -12.09
CA SER A 852 28.37 -13.88 -10.96
C SER A 852 29.88 -13.89 -10.72
N TRP A 853 30.29 -13.54 -9.51
CA TRP A 853 31.70 -13.31 -9.17
C TRP A 853 32.12 -14.14 -7.97
N ASP A 854 33.00 -15.10 -8.21
CA ASP A 854 33.73 -15.78 -7.14
C ASP A 854 35.05 -15.03 -6.90
N SER A 855 35.08 -14.25 -5.83
CA SER A 855 36.23 -13.44 -5.46
C SER A 855 37.45 -14.26 -5.05
N ALA A 856 37.27 -15.50 -4.57
CA ALA A 856 38.34 -16.39 -4.17
C ALA A 856 38.99 -17.02 -5.39
N SER A 857 38.23 -17.67 -6.28
CA SER A 857 38.78 -18.27 -7.51
C SER A 857 39.06 -17.24 -8.62
N LYS A 858 38.55 -16.01 -8.47
CA LYS A 858 38.57 -14.93 -9.49
C LYS A 858 37.84 -15.33 -10.77
N LYS A 859 36.76 -16.10 -10.64
CA LYS A 859 35.93 -16.55 -11.76
C LYS A 859 34.75 -15.61 -11.93
N LEU A 860 34.71 -14.93 -13.09
CA LEU A 860 33.60 -14.08 -13.50
C LEU A 860 32.73 -14.85 -14.51
N GLN A 861 31.42 -14.77 -14.34
CA GLN A 861 30.44 -15.21 -15.32
C GLN A 861 29.51 -14.04 -15.65
N VAL A 862 29.11 -13.93 -16.91
CA VAL A 862 28.15 -12.94 -17.39
C VAL A 862 26.91 -13.69 -17.85
N TRP A 863 25.75 -13.24 -17.39
CA TRP A 863 24.46 -13.84 -17.64
C TRP A 863 23.49 -12.81 -18.21
N VAL A 864 22.53 -13.28 -19.00
CA VAL A 864 21.35 -12.50 -19.38
C VAL A 864 20.12 -13.25 -18.87
N ALA A 865 19.21 -12.55 -18.20
CA ALA A 865 17.93 -13.07 -17.76
C ALA A 865 16.78 -12.28 -18.38
N SER A 866 15.69 -12.95 -18.74
CA SER A 866 14.48 -12.32 -19.24
C SER A 866 13.24 -12.83 -18.51
N ASP A 867 12.30 -11.93 -18.20
CA ASP A 867 10.96 -12.28 -17.67
C ASP A 867 9.85 -12.25 -18.73
N LEU A 868 10.21 -12.09 -20.01
CA LEU A 868 9.26 -12.06 -21.12
C LEU A 868 8.71 -13.47 -21.41
N TRP A 869 7.50 -13.56 -21.96
CA TRP A 869 6.81 -14.84 -22.23
C TRP A 869 7.19 -15.47 -23.57
N HIS A 870 8.14 -14.89 -24.27
CA HIS A 870 8.68 -15.39 -25.52
C HIS A 870 10.20 -15.32 -25.46
N ALA A 871 10.85 -16.21 -26.22
CA ALA A 871 12.30 -16.16 -26.36
C ALA A 871 12.72 -14.82 -26.97
N VAL A 872 13.81 -14.24 -26.47
CA VAL A 872 14.38 -13.00 -26.99
C VAL A 872 15.83 -13.18 -27.40
N ALA A 873 16.20 -12.45 -28.45
CA ALA A 873 17.56 -12.41 -28.98
C ALA A 873 18.09 -10.99 -28.89
N GLY A 874 19.40 -10.87 -28.70
CA GLY A 874 20.03 -9.58 -28.55
C GLY A 874 21.54 -9.65 -28.54
N LYS A 875 22.13 -8.56 -28.05
CA LYS A 875 23.56 -8.32 -28.05
C LYS A 875 24.00 -7.84 -26.66
N VAL A 876 25.04 -8.46 -26.10
CA VAL A 876 25.71 -8.01 -24.88
C VAL A 876 27.03 -7.37 -25.24
N THR A 877 27.25 -6.13 -24.82
CA THR A 877 28.50 -5.40 -24.97
C THR A 877 29.29 -5.41 -23.66
N MET A 878 30.59 -5.70 -23.74
CA MET A 878 31.49 -5.86 -22.59
C MET A 878 32.76 -5.04 -22.83
N THR A 879 32.91 -3.95 -22.09
CA THR A 879 34.04 -3.03 -22.27
C THR A 879 34.79 -2.83 -20.96
N TRP A 880 36.06 -3.21 -20.94
CA TRP A 880 36.97 -2.97 -19.85
C TRP A 880 37.68 -1.63 -20.00
N ILE A 881 37.60 -0.80 -18.97
CA ILE A 881 38.29 0.49 -18.86
C ILE A 881 39.06 0.57 -17.54
N ASP A 882 39.99 1.51 -17.47
CA ASP A 882 40.53 1.97 -16.19
C ASP A 882 39.65 3.02 -15.52
N LEU A 883 39.94 3.39 -14.27
CA LEU A 883 39.18 4.40 -13.54
C LEU A 883 39.44 5.83 -14.02
N GLN A 884 40.32 6.01 -15.01
CA GLN A 884 40.48 7.27 -15.76
C GLN A 884 39.68 7.27 -17.07
N GLY A 885 38.87 6.23 -17.33
CA GLY A 885 38.01 6.13 -18.51
C GLY A 885 38.71 5.60 -19.76
N ARG A 886 39.97 5.16 -19.67
CA ARG A 886 40.74 4.69 -20.82
C ARG A 886 40.52 3.19 -21.05
N PRO A 887 40.30 2.74 -22.29
CA PRO A 887 40.15 1.31 -22.58
C PRO A 887 41.38 0.49 -22.15
N LEU A 888 41.15 -0.63 -21.47
CA LEU A 888 42.23 -1.55 -21.11
C LEU A 888 42.74 -2.32 -22.33
N LYS A 889 44.06 -2.57 -22.35
CA LYS A 889 44.74 -3.23 -23.47
C LYS A 889 44.08 -4.58 -23.81
N GLY A 890 43.70 -4.74 -25.08
CA GLY A 890 43.10 -5.98 -25.59
C GLY A 890 41.76 -6.35 -24.94
N ASN A 891 41.07 -5.41 -24.28
CA ASN A 891 39.84 -5.66 -23.52
C ASN A 891 39.99 -6.81 -22.51
N LEU A 892 41.20 -7.03 -22.00
CA LEU A 892 41.56 -8.15 -21.13
C LEU A 892 41.19 -9.54 -21.68
N GLY A 893 41.14 -9.68 -23.02
CA GLY A 893 40.76 -10.93 -23.69
C GLY A 893 39.24 -11.16 -23.78
N PHE A 894 38.42 -10.25 -23.25
CA PHE A 894 36.98 -10.33 -23.38
C PHE A 894 36.55 -9.92 -24.79
N PRO A 895 35.60 -10.64 -25.41
CA PRO A 895 34.98 -10.15 -26.64
C PRO A 895 34.26 -8.83 -26.34
N LYS A 896 34.41 -7.82 -27.20
CA LYS A 896 33.69 -6.55 -27.05
C LYS A 896 32.18 -6.74 -27.10
N THR A 897 31.74 -7.75 -27.85
CA THR A 897 30.34 -8.06 -27.99
C THR A 897 30.10 -9.54 -28.24
N LEU A 898 29.02 -10.08 -27.68
CA LEU A 898 28.45 -11.38 -28.01
C LEU A 898 26.94 -11.26 -28.30
N ASN A 899 26.46 -12.08 -29.24
CA ASN A 899 25.03 -12.29 -29.42
C ASN A 899 24.54 -13.34 -28.41
N PHE A 900 23.27 -13.25 -28.02
CA PHE A 900 22.64 -14.24 -27.17
C PHE A 900 21.20 -14.50 -27.60
N THR A 901 20.68 -15.63 -27.14
CA THR A 901 19.26 -15.97 -27.13
C THR A 901 18.93 -16.47 -25.73
N VAL A 902 17.81 -16.02 -25.17
CA VAL A 902 17.28 -16.50 -23.89
C VAL A 902 15.82 -16.87 -24.08
N ASP A 903 15.44 -18.04 -23.55
CA ASP A 903 14.07 -18.53 -23.63
C ASP A 903 13.12 -17.72 -22.75
N ALA A 904 11.81 -17.96 -22.90
CA ALA A 904 10.79 -17.32 -22.09
C ALA A 904 11.01 -17.57 -20.59
N ILE A 905 10.94 -16.50 -19.78
CA ILE A 905 11.08 -16.54 -18.31
C ILE A 905 12.30 -17.38 -17.87
N SER A 906 13.45 -17.07 -18.44
CA SER A 906 14.66 -17.88 -18.31
C SER A 906 15.92 -17.03 -18.23
N SER A 907 17.06 -17.70 -18.10
CA SER A 907 18.39 -17.09 -18.12
C SER A 907 19.37 -17.88 -18.96
N THR A 908 20.39 -17.20 -19.47
CA THR A 908 21.47 -17.82 -20.26
C THR A 908 22.82 -17.24 -19.86
N LYS A 909 23.83 -18.11 -19.77
CA LYS A 909 25.21 -17.69 -19.53
C LYS A 909 25.85 -17.33 -20.85
N VAL A 910 26.20 -16.06 -21.03
CA VAL A 910 26.75 -15.56 -22.29
C VAL A 910 28.28 -15.59 -22.31
N TYR A 911 28.93 -15.50 -21.16
CA TYR A 911 30.40 -15.51 -21.08
C TYR A 911 30.90 -15.97 -19.72
N HIS A 912 32.14 -16.46 -19.67
CA HIS A 912 32.87 -16.69 -18.42
C HIS A 912 34.37 -16.54 -18.63
N ALA A 913 35.08 -16.08 -17.59
CA ALA A 913 36.54 -15.98 -17.59
C ALA A 913 37.10 -16.09 -16.17
N THR A 914 38.35 -16.51 -16.06
CA THR A 914 39.13 -16.44 -14.82
C THR A 914 40.12 -15.30 -14.94
N LEU A 915 40.07 -14.33 -14.03
CA LEU A 915 40.91 -13.13 -14.08
C LEU A 915 42.34 -13.35 -13.51
N ARG A 916 42.80 -14.61 -13.41
CA ARG A 916 44.18 -14.98 -13.03
C ARG A 916 44.99 -15.32 -14.29
N GLY A 917 46.16 -14.71 -14.47
CA GLY A 917 47.22 -15.29 -15.31
C GLY A 917 47.36 -14.80 -16.77
N CYS A 918 46.75 -13.70 -17.19
CA CYS A 918 46.93 -13.16 -18.56
C CYS A 918 47.19 -11.64 -18.59
N GLY A 919 48.32 -11.16 -18.06
CA GLY A 919 48.69 -9.73 -18.19
C GLY A 919 47.67 -8.72 -17.65
N PHE A 920 46.73 -9.16 -16.81
CA PHE A 920 45.81 -8.32 -16.07
C PHE A 920 46.65 -7.39 -15.18
N GLY A 921 46.56 -6.08 -15.43
CA GLY A 921 47.26 -5.08 -14.63
C GLY A 921 46.71 -4.98 -13.21
N ASP A 922 46.80 -3.80 -12.61
CA ASP A 922 46.19 -3.51 -11.31
C ASP A 922 44.66 -3.63 -11.38
N LEU A 923 44.08 -4.70 -10.80
CA LEU A 923 42.63 -4.90 -10.73
C LEU A 923 41.92 -3.80 -9.92
N GLY A 924 42.63 -3.11 -9.03
CA GLY A 924 42.12 -1.93 -8.33
C GLY A 924 41.83 -0.77 -9.28
N ASN A 925 42.39 -0.79 -10.50
CA ASN A 925 42.16 0.23 -11.52
C ASN A 925 41.43 -0.33 -12.75
N ALA A 926 40.54 -1.32 -12.58
CA ALA A 926 39.79 -1.93 -13.67
C ALA A 926 38.28 -1.89 -13.41
N LEU A 927 37.50 -1.53 -14.43
CA LEU A 927 36.04 -1.51 -14.41
C LEU A 927 35.50 -2.14 -15.69
N LEU A 928 34.57 -3.09 -15.54
CA LEU A 928 33.84 -3.67 -16.66
C LEU A 928 32.49 -2.97 -16.81
N LEU A 929 32.27 -2.37 -17.97
CA LEU A 929 30.98 -1.85 -18.37
C LEU A 929 30.24 -2.92 -19.18
N LEU A 930 29.02 -3.23 -18.76
CA LEU A 930 28.13 -4.20 -19.39
C LEU A 930 26.88 -3.49 -19.87
N SER A 931 26.51 -3.73 -21.11
CA SER A 931 25.18 -3.36 -21.60
C SER A 931 24.57 -4.47 -22.41
N VAL A 932 23.25 -4.57 -22.36
CA VAL A 932 22.46 -5.48 -23.19
C VAL A 932 21.46 -4.67 -23.99
N GLU A 933 21.28 -5.06 -25.25
CA GLU A 933 20.23 -4.57 -26.14
C GLU A 933 19.48 -5.79 -26.70
N ALA A 934 18.16 -5.81 -26.58
CA ALA A 934 17.31 -6.92 -27.03
C ALA A 934 15.99 -6.41 -27.60
N HIS A 935 15.45 -7.14 -28.58
CA HIS A 935 14.14 -6.83 -29.15
C HIS A 935 13.13 -7.91 -28.77
N GLY A 936 11.97 -7.50 -28.30
CA GLY A 936 10.89 -8.42 -27.92
C GLY A 936 9.57 -7.69 -27.70
N THR A 937 8.54 -8.44 -27.35
CA THR A 937 7.22 -7.90 -26.99
C THR A 937 6.95 -8.13 -25.52
N LEU A 938 6.36 -7.14 -24.85
CA LEU A 938 5.74 -7.40 -23.56
C LEU A 938 4.57 -8.39 -23.73
N PRO A 939 4.23 -9.16 -22.69
CA PRO A 939 3.03 -10.00 -22.71
C PRO A 939 1.79 -9.21 -23.12
N ASN A 940 0.95 -9.82 -23.97
CA ASN A 940 -0.30 -9.25 -24.48
C ASN A 940 -0.14 -7.91 -25.23
N ALA A 941 1.09 -7.50 -25.58
CA ALA A 941 1.36 -6.33 -26.40
C ALA A 941 1.69 -6.72 -27.84
N HIS A 942 1.32 -5.87 -28.80
CA HIS A 942 1.62 -6.07 -30.23
C HIS A 942 2.89 -5.35 -30.68
N LEU A 943 3.40 -4.40 -29.89
CA LEU A 943 4.54 -3.57 -30.25
C LEU A 943 5.85 -4.21 -29.81
N VAL A 944 6.75 -4.45 -30.76
CA VAL A 944 8.14 -4.81 -30.48
C VAL A 944 8.85 -3.61 -29.85
N ARG A 945 9.45 -3.82 -28.68
CA ARG A 945 10.21 -2.82 -27.92
C ARG A 945 11.70 -3.14 -27.97
N ASN A 946 12.52 -2.11 -27.84
CA ASN A 946 13.94 -2.25 -27.55
C ASN A 946 14.13 -2.24 -26.02
N PHE A 947 14.70 -3.31 -25.48
CA PHE A 947 15.03 -3.44 -24.07
C PHE A 947 16.54 -3.22 -23.91
N THR A 948 16.89 -2.24 -23.07
CA THR A 948 18.28 -1.90 -22.77
C THR A 948 18.52 -1.94 -21.28
N HIS A 949 19.62 -2.57 -20.85
CA HIS A 949 20.04 -2.55 -19.46
C HIS A 949 21.56 -2.37 -19.38
N GLU A 950 21.99 -1.52 -18.45
CA GLU A 950 23.40 -1.22 -18.20
C GLU A 950 23.76 -1.53 -16.76
N VAL A 951 24.92 -2.16 -16.56
CA VAL A 951 25.49 -2.43 -15.24
C VAL A 951 27.01 -2.36 -15.32
N SER A 952 27.65 -2.08 -14.19
CA SER A 952 29.10 -2.10 -14.08
C SER A 952 29.54 -3.19 -13.10
N PHE A 953 30.73 -3.75 -13.34
CA PHE A 953 31.34 -4.73 -12.45
C PHE A 953 32.75 -4.28 -12.04
N LEU A 954 32.98 -4.24 -10.72
CA LEU A 954 34.29 -4.04 -10.10
C LEU A 954 34.88 -5.39 -9.69
N PRO A 955 36.12 -5.74 -10.09
CA PRO A 955 36.77 -7.00 -9.71
C PRO A 955 37.34 -6.98 -8.27
N VAL A 956 37.22 -5.85 -7.58
CA VAL A 956 37.61 -5.60 -6.18
C VAL A 956 36.43 -4.98 -5.44
N SER A 957 36.45 -4.99 -4.10
CA SER A 957 35.48 -4.21 -3.34
C SER A 957 35.65 -2.71 -3.61
N PRO A 958 34.60 -1.88 -3.43
CA PRO A 958 34.68 -0.43 -3.64
C PRO A 958 35.86 0.25 -2.90
N LYS A 959 36.18 -0.20 -1.69
CA LYS A 959 37.36 0.25 -0.91
C LYS A 959 38.71 -0.06 -1.57
N GLY A 960 38.77 -1.14 -2.34
CA GLY A 960 39.98 -1.58 -3.05
C GLY A 960 40.15 -0.93 -4.43
N ALA A 961 39.20 -0.09 -4.86
CA ALA A 961 39.29 0.62 -6.13
C ALA A 961 40.16 1.90 -6.00
N ASN A 962 41.05 2.12 -6.96
CA ASN A 962 41.94 3.28 -7.02
C ASN A 962 41.22 4.51 -7.58
N ILE A 963 40.16 4.93 -6.89
CA ILE A 963 39.33 6.09 -7.27
C ILE A 963 40.09 7.40 -7.07
N THR A 964 39.79 8.37 -7.92
CA THR A 964 40.28 9.76 -7.84
C THR A 964 39.11 10.71 -7.98
N ASP A 965 39.28 11.97 -7.58
CA ASP A 965 38.26 13.02 -7.76
C ASP A 965 37.75 13.06 -9.22
N PRO A 966 36.45 12.72 -9.45
CA PRO A 966 35.87 12.70 -10.78
C PRO A 966 35.62 14.10 -11.38
N GLY A 967 35.68 15.16 -10.57
CA GLY A 967 35.36 16.53 -10.99
C GLY A 967 33.92 16.62 -11.49
N LEU A 968 32.96 16.24 -10.64
CA LEU A 968 31.54 16.27 -10.97
C LEU A 968 31.02 17.71 -11.12
N HIS A 969 30.28 17.96 -12.19
CA HIS A 969 29.55 19.19 -12.42
C HIS A 969 28.07 18.90 -12.56
N LEU A 970 27.26 19.65 -11.80
CA LEU A 970 25.80 19.60 -11.84
C LEU A 970 25.27 20.91 -12.39
N THR A 971 24.36 20.82 -13.35
CA THR A 971 23.59 21.97 -13.86
C THR A 971 22.13 21.58 -13.99
N TYR A 972 21.23 22.56 -13.93
CA TYR A 972 19.79 22.36 -14.14
C TYR A 972 19.32 23.22 -15.31
N ASP A 973 18.57 22.62 -16.23
CA ASP A 973 17.92 23.31 -17.33
C ASP A 973 16.42 23.41 -17.07
N GLY A 974 15.92 24.63 -16.85
CA GLY A 974 14.51 24.90 -16.62
C GLY A 974 13.62 24.77 -17.86
N ALA A 975 14.19 24.70 -19.07
CA ALA A 975 13.42 24.48 -20.29
C ALA A 975 13.08 22.99 -20.48
N THR A 976 14.02 22.09 -20.14
CA THR A 976 13.80 20.64 -20.22
C THR A 976 13.36 20.02 -18.90
N SER A 977 13.43 20.78 -17.79
CA SER A 977 13.21 20.30 -16.42
C SER A 977 14.13 19.13 -16.05
N LYS A 978 15.41 19.19 -16.43
CA LYS A 978 16.38 18.12 -16.18
C LYS A 978 17.67 18.64 -15.58
N PHE A 979 18.27 17.79 -14.74
CA PHE A 979 19.64 17.94 -14.27
C PHE A 979 20.61 17.34 -15.28
N THR A 980 21.71 18.01 -15.57
CA THR A 980 22.84 17.43 -16.31
C THR A 980 23.99 17.23 -15.36
N VAL A 981 24.45 15.99 -15.27
CA VAL A 981 25.65 15.59 -14.51
C VAL A 981 26.77 15.24 -15.47
N GLU A 982 27.96 15.77 -15.23
CA GLU A 982 29.17 15.48 -16.01
C GLU A 982 30.35 15.19 -15.08
N ALA A 983 31.08 14.10 -15.32
CA ALA A 983 32.40 13.89 -14.72
C ALA A 983 33.47 14.44 -15.67
N THR A 984 34.42 15.23 -15.18
CA THR A 984 35.40 15.92 -16.04
C THR A 984 36.82 15.39 -15.93
N LYS A 985 37.17 14.67 -14.86
CA LYS A 985 38.55 14.24 -14.56
C LYS A 985 38.75 12.75 -14.68
N SER A 986 37.89 11.95 -14.05
CA SER A 986 37.99 10.49 -13.98
C SER A 986 36.60 9.85 -13.92
N VAL A 987 36.54 8.51 -13.88
CA VAL A 987 35.28 7.79 -13.72
C VAL A 987 34.70 8.11 -12.33
N SER A 988 33.41 8.48 -12.30
CA SER A 988 32.62 8.58 -11.07
C SER A 988 31.90 7.26 -10.81
N LEU A 989 32.15 6.66 -9.65
CA LEU A 989 31.42 5.47 -9.17
C LEU A 989 30.34 5.92 -8.18
N TYR A 990 29.17 5.28 -8.25
CA TYR A 990 28.02 5.57 -7.37
C TYR A 990 27.64 7.06 -7.38
N THR A 991 27.61 7.68 -8.56
CA THR A 991 27.21 9.09 -8.72
C THR A 991 25.83 9.28 -8.13
N TRP A 992 25.71 10.12 -7.10
CA TRP A 992 24.55 10.24 -6.25
C TRP A 992 24.03 11.68 -6.21
N LEU A 993 22.81 11.90 -6.68
CA LEU A 993 22.10 13.17 -6.52
C LEU A 993 21.24 13.14 -5.25
N THR A 994 21.27 14.21 -4.46
CA THR A 994 20.44 14.39 -3.26
C THR A 994 19.51 15.59 -3.42
N HIS A 995 18.21 15.39 -3.25
CA HIS A 995 17.22 16.47 -3.20
C HIS A 995 17.01 16.98 -1.75
N PRO A 996 16.61 18.25 -1.54
CA PRO A 996 16.48 18.83 -0.19
C PRO A 996 15.26 18.29 0.59
N ALA A 997 15.21 18.55 1.90
CA ALA A 997 14.25 17.96 2.85
C ALA A 997 12.80 18.47 2.70
N ASP A 998 12.61 19.65 2.12
CA ASP A 998 11.34 20.37 1.98
C ASP A 998 10.54 19.95 0.74
N MET A 999 10.89 18.79 0.16
CA MET A 999 10.21 18.23 -1.01
C MET A 999 10.36 16.71 -1.08
N VAL A 1000 9.44 16.07 -1.80
CA VAL A 1000 9.38 14.62 -1.98
C VAL A 1000 9.23 14.28 -3.46
N GLY A 1001 9.99 13.28 -3.89
CA GLY A 1001 10.00 12.75 -5.24
C GLY A 1001 11.22 11.85 -5.44
N PHE A 1002 11.52 11.53 -6.69
CA PHE A 1002 12.67 10.71 -7.03
C PHE A 1002 13.23 11.04 -8.41
N PHE A 1003 14.53 10.81 -8.58
CA PHE A 1003 15.21 11.00 -9.86
C PHE A 1003 14.88 9.87 -10.85
N ASP A 1004 15.02 10.12 -12.14
CA ASP A 1004 14.84 9.09 -13.17
C ASP A 1004 15.89 7.98 -13.10
N ASP A 1005 17.10 8.31 -12.65
CA ASP A 1005 18.15 7.37 -12.32
C ASP A 1005 19.10 7.98 -11.28
N ASN A 1006 19.74 7.13 -10.47
CA ASN A 1006 20.70 7.56 -9.45
C ASN A 1006 21.67 6.43 -9.09
N ALA A 1007 22.75 6.73 -8.36
CA ALA A 1007 23.79 5.77 -8.00
C ALA A 1007 24.34 5.01 -9.22
N PHE A 1008 24.76 5.76 -10.24
CA PHE A 1008 25.26 5.22 -11.50
C PHE A 1008 26.74 5.50 -11.73
N VAL A 1009 27.37 4.74 -12.62
CA VAL A 1009 28.71 5.04 -13.13
C VAL A 1009 28.62 6.14 -14.18
N LEU A 1010 29.55 7.10 -14.13
CA LEU A 1010 29.68 8.17 -15.12
C LEU A 1010 31.12 8.28 -15.62
N LEU A 1011 31.30 8.24 -16.94
CA LEU A 1011 32.61 8.32 -17.57
C LEU A 1011 33.06 9.78 -17.76
N PRO A 1012 34.38 10.06 -17.79
CA PRO A 1012 34.87 11.41 -18.03
C PRO A 1012 34.45 11.94 -19.40
N GLY A 1013 33.90 13.15 -19.44
CA GLY A 1013 33.32 13.81 -20.62
C GLY A 1013 31.92 13.32 -21.01
N GLN A 1014 31.36 12.32 -20.30
CA GLN A 1014 29.98 11.90 -20.50
C GLN A 1014 29.04 12.84 -19.75
N LYS A 1015 28.08 13.42 -20.48
CA LYS A 1015 26.96 14.16 -19.92
C LYS A 1015 25.76 13.24 -19.78
N ARG A 1016 25.14 13.24 -18.60
CA ARG A 1016 23.93 12.46 -18.33
C ARG A 1016 22.82 13.39 -17.86
N GLU A 1017 21.71 13.36 -18.59
CA GLU A 1017 20.50 14.06 -18.20
C GLU A 1017 19.64 13.18 -17.27
N ILE A 1018 19.17 13.75 -16.18
CA ILE A 1018 18.37 13.10 -15.15
C ILE A 1018 17.14 13.98 -14.87
N GLY A 1019 15.94 13.45 -15.13
CA GLY A 1019 14.70 14.08 -14.72
C GLY A 1019 14.38 13.79 -13.25
N PHE A 1020 13.32 14.43 -12.75
CA PHE A 1020 12.83 14.25 -11.39
C PHE A 1020 11.30 14.20 -11.40
N THR A 1021 10.74 13.13 -10.82
CA THR A 1021 9.31 12.99 -10.60
C THR A 1021 8.95 13.71 -9.29
N LEU A 1022 8.34 14.88 -9.42
CA LEU A 1022 7.93 15.70 -8.28
C LEU A 1022 6.59 15.22 -7.71
N GLN A 1023 6.56 14.88 -6.42
CA GLN A 1023 5.34 14.45 -5.73
C GLN A 1023 4.82 15.53 -4.77
N GLN A 1024 5.73 16.21 -4.06
CA GLN A 1024 5.42 17.30 -3.12
C GLN A 1024 6.54 18.35 -3.15
N ASP A 1025 6.17 19.63 -3.06
CA ASP A 1025 7.10 20.76 -3.02
C ASP A 1025 6.63 21.83 -2.04
N GLN A 1026 7.46 22.16 -1.04
CA GLN A 1026 7.20 23.26 -0.09
C GLN A 1026 8.04 24.51 -0.41
N THR A 1027 8.83 24.48 -1.50
CA THR A 1027 9.82 25.52 -1.86
C THR A 1027 9.37 26.46 -2.97
N ASN A 1028 8.20 26.21 -3.57
CA ASN A 1028 7.73 26.90 -4.78
C ASN A 1028 8.75 26.82 -5.93
N GLY A 1029 9.36 25.65 -6.14
CA GLY A 1029 10.29 25.37 -7.22
C GLY A 1029 11.76 25.70 -6.93
N SER A 1030 12.11 26.35 -5.80
CA SER A 1030 13.50 26.70 -5.52
C SER A 1030 14.37 25.50 -5.12
N TRP A 1031 13.78 24.35 -4.81
CA TRP A 1031 14.48 23.12 -4.43
C TRP A 1031 15.55 22.68 -5.44
N VAL A 1032 15.37 23.00 -6.72
CA VAL A 1032 16.32 22.65 -7.80
C VAL A 1032 17.71 23.22 -7.57
N HIS A 1033 17.82 24.35 -6.87
CA HIS A 1033 19.09 25.01 -6.54
C HIS A 1033 19.81 24.38 -5.36
N ASN A 1034 19.11 23.55 -4.57
CA ASN A 1034 19.64 22.88 -3.39
C ASN A 1034 19.93 21.39 -3.65
N VAL A 1035 19.78 20.93 -4.90
CA VAL A 1035 20.20 19.58 -5.29
C VAL A 1035 21.73 19.52 -5.31
N THR A 1036 22.29 18.50 -4.66
CA THR A 1036 23.72 18.24 -4.64
C THR A 1036 24.06 16.97 -5.42
N VAL A 1037 25.32 16.83 -5.84
CA VAL A 1037 25.83 15.60 -6.46
C VAL A 1037 27.12 15.18 -5.79
N ASN A 1038 27.24 13.89 -5.47
CA ASN A 1038 28.40 13.27 -4.85
C ASN A 1038 28.74 11.95 -5.58
N SER A 1039 29.82 11.30 -5.15
CA SER A 1039 30.31 10.01 -5.62
C SER A 1039 30.94 9.22 -4.48
N LEU A 1040 31.40 7.99 -4.77
CA LEU A 1040 32.17 7.18 -3.82
C LEU A 1040 33.43 7.88 -3.29
N TRP A 1041 34.05 8.75 -4.10
CA TRP A 1041 35.23 9.53 -3.70
C TRP A 1041 34.93 10.45 -2.51
N ASP A 1042 33.73 11.01 -2.49
CA ASP A 1042 33.29 11.98 -1.51
C ASP A 1042 32.94 11.32 -0.16
N LEU A 1043 33.00 10.00 0.00
CA LEU A 1043 32.76 9.42 1.33
C LEU A 1043 33.78 9.91 2.37
N ASN A 1044 35.04 10.09 1.97
CA ASN A 1044 36.15 10.38 2.89
C ASN A 1044 37.05 11.56 2.48
N HIS A 1045 36.61 12.39 1.54
CA HIS A 1045 37.29 13.61 1.08
C HIS A 1045 36.33 14.79 1.13
N GLU A 1046 36.81 15.99 1.42
CA GLU A 1046 35.96 17.18 1.58
C GLU A 1046 35.24 17.66 0.31
#